data_AF-A0A3B8WAI2-F1
#
_entry.id   AF-A0A3B8WAI2-F1
#
_cell.length_a   1.000
_cell.length_b   1.000
_cell.length_c   1.000
_cell.angle_alpha   90.00
_cell.angle_beta   90.00
_cell.angle_gamma   90.00
#
_symmetry.space_group_name_H-M   'P 1'
#
loop_
_entity.id
_entity.type
_entity.pdbx_description
1 polymer ?
#
loop_
_entity_poly.entity_id
_entity_poly.type
_entity_poly.pdbx_seq_one_letter_code
_entity_poly.pdbx_strand_id
1 'polypeptide(L)'
;MSNKKLNDPTLPIELEPITWENPELIEETIANKKVSFVLGADAKLGVSVFNAESDADPSEVFGKAGALIPFQANRAWLKYAAACNIKVKGGLDIKSVGFEMDVAAGLQAYVYRKHDATQLLKEAQARDINSIKTIFSKTHIRDLDTGEAVGLEFAGKLGASIAVSWSDVWTSQLSVLSDLLDTNELIKLKVGPEASIKTSIQLEDAFRVQLVKTGRQEYQLWIKRNQSKKWSSSISINVGVKIENPAVITDRLDSLFQEVFEVSFAKLNDLVKKKASTLSESEKLIIKAIANRLGWNESDAFDQLKEKIESLYETLHKKVETAVTKKVEAGFKYEYLRVAERDDLFSATVTDSGLDEFHQDIIRANVTPLIHHALQQPSSALLNHVKFLRKDVKKRERSSGFSLGFGKWVASNRNKVSMMQTTRTTEKGVQVAYHGQRSYEDGVGSSKRQWLVDFNAEMPQVSNQPVTPLASEFNYSLNLQFEWTEKRLKPADLDSFLDLCRLWNVISDGQWTTLRAQLESDLDHASAITYACTALYPHELFRVMIAAMGNSSAQLDSVFYQSLGAALPYWAPFPVRMDVEKKAMHYAPIWREFIETESVNPQEIAAQHLKDIDKKLAAEERNYAPNQFINFQSFAFAAKHNAQTLRRWKSFREGVSELSKAIDRQALQVHDPLVNQCFQKMEDLWLFPLHAKAFGNYLVRIADQYPTLRAQAVRTAKISYTKKDKDQVLIIGRT
;
A
#
# COMPACT_ATOMS: atom_id res chain seq x y z
N MET A 1 -10.84 -21.60 47.61
CA MET A 1 -11.13 -22.30 46.34
C MET A 1 -12.48 -23.00 46.44
N SER A 2 -13.29 -22.96 45.37
CA SER A 2 -14.69 -23.45 45.36
C SER A 2 -14.82 -24.97 45.18
N ASN A 3 -15.84 -25.59 45.79
CA ASN A 3 -16.20 -27.00 45.61
C ASN A 3 -17.14 -27.26 44.40
N LYS A 4 -17.36 -26.26 43.54
CA LYS A 4 -18.19 -26.41 42.34
C LYS A 4 -17.46 -27.22 41.27
N LYS A 5 -18.22 -27.91 40.42
CA LYS A 5 -17.69 -28.54 39.19
C LYS A 5 -17.43 -27.47 38.14
N LEU A 6 -16.49 -27.72 37.23
CA LEU A 6 -16.13 -26.76 36.19
C LEU A 6 -17.27 -26.46 35.20
N ASN A 7 -18.26 -27.34 35.05
CA ASN A 7 -19.45 -27.10 34.23
C ASN A 7 -20.62 -26.44 34.98
N ASP A 8 -20.42 -26.01 36.23
CA ASP A 8 -21.46 -25.34 36.98
C ASP A 8 -21.75 -23.97 36.33
N PRO A 9 -22.98 -23.74 35.82
CA PRO A 9 -23.33 -22.50 35.10
C PRO A 9 -23.36 -21.27 36.02
N THR A 10 -23.24 -21.45 37.34
CA THR A 10 -23.17 -20.37 38.31
C THR A 10 -21.74 -19.89 38.60
N LEU A 11 -20.72 -20.48 37.97
CA LEU A 11 -19.35 -19.98 38.05
C LEU A 11 -19.23 -18.69 37.20
N PRO A 12 -18.75 -17.58 37.76
CA PRO A 12 -18.40 -16.41 36.94
C PRO A 12 -17.17 -16.73 36.09
N ILE A 13 -17.07 -16.11 34.90
CA ILE A 13 -15.90 -16.27 34.02
C ILE A 13 -14.62 -15.85 34.74
N GLU A 14 -14.61 -14.69 35.40
CA GLU A 14 -13.49 -14.25 36.23
C GLU A 14 -13.67 -14.74 37.67
N LEU A 15 -12.70 -15.51 38.16
CA LEU A 15 -12.66 -16.03 39.52
C LEU A 15 -11.80 -15.13 40.41
N GLU A 16 -11.90 -15.31 41.74
CA GLU A 16 -11.02 -14.64 42.69
C GLU A 16 -9.54 -14.95 42.37
N PRO A 17 -8.68 -13.92 42.25
CA PRO A 17 -7.24 -14.13 42.03
C PRO A 17 -6.62 -14.94 43.16
N ILE A 18 -5.67 -15.79 42.80
CA ILE A 18 -4.96 -16.63 43.76
C ILE A 18 -3.66 -15.93 44.18
N THR A 19 -3.44 -15.81 45.48
CA THR A 19 -2.14 -15.38 46.02
C THR A 19 -1.11 -16.45 45.67
N TRP A 20 -0.08 -16.05 44.93
CA TRP A 20 0.97 -16.96 44.48
C TRP A 20 2.29 -16.56 45.14
N GLU A 21 2.57 -17.21 46.27
CA GLU A 21 3.68 -16.85 47.17
C GLU A 21 5.07 -17.20 46.61
N ASN A 22 5.13 -18.12 45.63
CA ASN A 22 6.35 -18.57 45.00
C ASN A 22 6.37 -18.16 43.53
N PRO A 23 6.90 -16.97 43.18
CA PRO A 23 7.05 -16.57 41.79
C PRO A 23 7.97 -17.56 41.06
N GLU A 24 7.55 -17.97 39.86
CA GLU A 24 8.33 -18.91 39.06
C GLU A 24 9.45 -18.16 38.34
N LEU A 25 10.69 -18.62 38.52
CA LEU A 25 11.88 -18.10 37.87
C LEU A 25 12.29 -19.03 36.72
N ILE A 26 12.40 -18.47 35.53
CA ILE A 26 12.79 -19.22 34.33
C ILE A 26 14.01 -18.56 33.74
N GLU A 27 15.09 -19.33 33.56
CA GLU A 27 16.33 -18.84 32.98
C GLU A 27 16.53 -19.39 31.56
N GLU A 28 16.80 -18.49 30.62
CA GLU A 28 17.11 -18.82 29.23
C GLU A 28 18.40 -18.10 28.79
N THR A 29 19.06 -18.64 27.77
CA THR A 29 20.21 -17.95 27.14
C THR A 29 19.78 -17.34 25.81
N ILE A 30 19.61 -16.02 25.76
CA ILE A 30 19.12 -15.28 24.60
C ILE A 30 20.22 -14.34 24.12
N ALA A 31 20.55 -14.39 22.83
CA ALA A 31 21.63 -13.59 22.23
C ALA A 31 22.95 -13.66 23.03
N ASN A 32 23.34 -14.87 23.44
CA ASN A 32 24.53 -15.15 24.25
C ASN A 32 24.55 -14.51 25.65
N LYS A 33 23.39 -14.09 26.17
CA LYS A 33 23.25 -13.55 27.54
C LYS A 33 22.20 -14.34 28.33
N LYS A 34 22.41 -14.46 29.64
CA LYS A 34 21.42 -15.07 30.54
C LYS A 34 20.27 -14.08 30.81
N VAL A 35 19.05 -14.52 30.56
CA VAL A 35 17.82 -13.77 30.77
C VAL A 35 16.93 -14.56 31.72
N SER A 36 16.41 -13.86 32.73
CA SER A 36 15.52 -14.42 33.74
C SER A 36 14.12 -13.84 33.58
N PHE A 37 13.12 -14.70 33.44
CA PHE A 37 11.70 -14.36 33.48
C PHE A 37 11.15 -14.68 34.86
N VAL A 38 10.53 -13.68 35.50
CA VAL A 38 9.91 -13.84 36.82
C VAL A 38 8.40 -13.73 36.63
N LEU A 39 7.68 -14.85 36.77
CA LEU A 39 6.21 -14.87 36.73
C LEU A 39 5.64 -14.62 38.13
N GLY A 40 4.55 -13.87 38.24
CA GLY A 40 3.92 -13.55 39.52
C GLY A 40 4.62 -12.40 40.25
N ALA A 41 5.13 -11.42 39.50
CA ALA A 41 5.85 -10.27 40.05
C ALA A 41 5.04 -9.45 41.07
N ASP A 42 3.70 -9.51 41.01
CA ASP A 42 2.75 -8.87 41.90
C ASP A 42 2.11 -9.85 42.91
N ALA A 43 2.64 -11.07 43.01
CA ALA A 43 2.17 -12.17 43.86
C ALA A 43 0.69 -12.56 43.63
N LYS A 44 0.12 -12.26 42.45
CA LYS A 44 -1.27 -12.59 42.11
C LYS A 44 -1.36 -13.34 40.79
N LEU A 45 -2.19 -14.38 40.80
CA LEU A 45 -2.55 -15.15 39.62
C LEU A 45 -4.02 -14.92 39.31
N GLY A 46 -4.31 -14.21 38.21
CA GLY A 46 -5.67 -14.08 37.70
C GLY A 46 -6.15 -15.42 37.17
N VAL A 47 -7.39 -15.81 37.48
CA VAL A 47 -7.97 -17.07 37.03
C VAL A 47 -9.29 -16.80 36.31
N SER A 48 -9.43 -17.36 35.12
CA SER A 48 -10.69 -17.37 34.38
C SER A 48 -11.12 -18.79 34.04
N VAL A 49 -12.43 -19.05 34.03
CA VAL A 49 -13.02 -20.32 33.60
C VAL A 49 -13.82 -20.11 32.31
N PHE A 50 -13.61 -21.02 31.37
CA PHE A 50 -14.33 -21.07 30.10
C PHE A 50 -15.00 -22.44 29.95
N ASN A 51 -16.32 -22.46 30.02
CA ASN A 51 -17.13 -23.68 30.08
C ASN A 51 -18.44 -23.58 29.26
N ALA A 52 -18.69 -22.47 28.57
CA ALA A 52 -19.83 -22.27 27.71
C ALA A 52 -19.43 -21.65 26.37
N GLU A 53 -20.19 -21.95 25.31
CA GLU A 53 -19.96 -21.39 23.97
C GLU A 53 -20.13 -19.86 23.90
N SER A 54 -20.93 -19.29 24.81
CA SER A 54 -21.16 -17.85 24.94
C SER A 54 -20.07 -17.10 25.69
N ASP A 55 -19.11 -17.80 26.31
CA ASP A 55 -18.07 -17.15 27.10
C ASP A 55 -17.18 -16.29 26.21
N ALA A 56 -17.09 -15.00 26.55
CA ALA A 56 -16.21 -14.07 25.87
C ALA A 56 -14.81 -14.16 26.49
N ASP A 57 -13.84 -14.66 25.72
CA ASP A 57 -12.43 -14.60 26.10
C ASP A 57 -11.80 -13.30 25.59
N PRO A 58 -11.39 -12.35 26.46
CA PRO A 58 -10.68 -11.15 26.05
C PRO A 58 -9.36 -11.48 25.31
N SER A 59 -8.82 -12.66 25.55
CA SER A 59 -7.64 -13.14 24.87
C SER A 59 -7.94 -13.86 23.53
N GLU A 60 -9.21 -13.98 23.13
CA GLU A 60 -9.65 -14.57 21.85
C GLU A 60 -8.97 -15.91 21.48
N VAL A 61 -8.57 -16.71 22.49
CA VAL A 61 -8.05 -18.06 22.28
C VAL A 61 -9.22 -19.03 22.27
N PHE A 62 -10.13 -18.88 23.22
CA PHE A 62 -11.31 -19.71 23.40
C PHE A 62 -12.56 -19.08 22.78
N GLY A 63 -13.47 -19.90 22.23
CA GLY A 63 -14.79 -19.44 21.82
C GLY A 63 -15.54 -20.40 20.89
N LYS A 64 -16.40 -19.83 20.04
CA LYS A 64 -17.22 -20.55 19.06
C LYS A 64 -16.38 -21.28 18.00
N ALA A 65 -17.06 -22.07 17.16
CA ALA A 65 -16.45 -22.73 16.00
C ALA A 65 -15.62 -21.75 15.16
N GLY A 66 -14.31 -22.01 15.05
CA GLY A 66 -13.33 -21.14 14.39
C GLY A 66 -12.33 -20.45 15.33
N ALA A 67 -12.52 -20.49 16.65
CA ALA A 67 -11.51 -20.11 17.63
C ALA A 67 -10.33 -21.12 17.65
N LEU A 68 -9.17 -20.72 18.21
CA LEU A 68 -8.03 -21.64 18.38
C LEU A 68 -8.39 -22.85 19.24
N ILE A 69 -9.12 -22.59 20.31
CA ILE A 69 -9.69 -23.58 21.20
C ILE A 69 -11.22 -23.47 21.06
N PRO A 70 -11.84 -24.31 20.23
CA PRO A 70 -13.30 -24.32 20.12
C PRO A 70 -13.93 -24.91 21.37
N PHE A 71 -15.10 -24.41 21.76
CA PHE A 71 -15.91 -24.97 22.84
C PHE A 71 -16.18 -26.47 22.63
N GLN A 72 -16.09 -27.24 23.73
CA GLN A 72 -16.47 -28.65 23.77
C GLN A 72 -17.29 -28.90 25.04
N ALA A 73 -18.51 -29.43 24.88
CA ALA A 73 -19.47 -29.57 25.99
C ALA A 73 -18.99 -30.42 27.17
N ASN A 74 -18.05 -31.34 26.95
CA ASN A 74 -17.48 -32.21 27.97
C ASN A 74 -16.12 -31.72 28.52
N ARG A 75 -15.67 -30.53 28.11
CA ARG A 75 -14.42 -29.92 28.57
C ARG A 75 -14.67 -28.54 29.16
N ALA A 76 -13.75 -28.13 30.01
CA ALA A 76 -13.63 -26.76 30.50
C ALA A 76 -12.16 -26.35 30.45
N TRP A 77 -11.93 -25.04 30.30
CA TRP A 77 -10.59 -24.47 30.31
C TRP A 77 -10.43 -23.51 31.48
N LEU A 78 -9.29 -23.64 32.16
CA LEU A 78 -8.85 -22.66 33.14
C LEU A 78 -7.72 -21.84 32.54
N LYS A 79 -7.90 -20.52 32.51
CA LYS A 79 -6.86 -19.57 32.13
C LYS A 79 -6.23 -19.01 33.38
N TYR A 80 -4.92 -19.11 33.46
CA TYR A 80 -4.12 -18.48 34.51
C TYR A 80 -3.29 -17.37 33.88
N ALA A 81 -3.34 -16.17 34.45
CA ALA A 81 -2.62 -15.01 33.93
C ALA A 81 -1.82 -14.34 35.05
N ALA A 82 -0.53 -14.11 34.81
CA ALA A 82 0.41 -13.54 35.78
C ALA A 82 1.18 -12.37 35.18
N ALA A 83 1.41 -11.33 35.98
CA ALA A 83 2.37 -10.29 35.61
C ALA A 83 3.78 -10.88 35.54
N CYS A 84 4.54 -10.49 34.53
CA CYS A 84 5.90 -10.98 34.31
C CYS A 84 6.92 -9.84 34.30
N ASN A 85 8.10 -10.08 34.85
CA ASN A 85 9.26 -9.21 34.73
C ASN A 85 10.40 -9.94 34.00
N ILE A 86 11.10 -9.23 33.12
CA ILE A 86 12.28 -9.73 32.41
C ILE A 86 13.52 -9.06 32.99
N LYS A 87 14.54 -9.84 33.36
CA LYS A 87 15.82 -9.34 33.87
C LYS A 87 16.97 -9.94 33.06
N VAL A 88 17.88 -9.09 32.58
CA VAL A 88 19.13 -9.56 31.96
C VAL A 88 20.23 -9.60 33.02
N LYS A 89 20.97 -10.71 33.09
CA LYS A 89 22.09 -10.84 34.04
C LYS A 89 23.14 -9.75 33.77
N GLY A 90 23.57 -9.08 34.84
CA GLY A 90 24.50 -7.95 34.76
C GLY A 90 23.83 -6.56 34.69
N GLY A 91 22.50 -6.49 34.84
CA GLY A 91 21.78 -5.20 34.90
C GLY A 91 21.67 -4.47 33.56
N LEU A 92 21.89 -5.18 32.46
CA LEU A 92 21.77 -4.62 31.11
C LEU A 92 20.30 -4.44 30.71
N ASP A 93 20.05 -3.49 29.83
CA ASP A 93 18.72 -3.28 29.23
C ASP A 93 18.28 -4.54 28.45
N ILE A 94 16.99 -4.90 28.55
CA ILE A 94 16.37 -6.00 27.80
C ILE A 94 16.46 -5.78 26.28
N LYS A 95 16.53 -4.53 25.82
CA LYS A 95 16.80 -4.18 24.42
C LYS A 95 18.14 -4.73 23.94
N SER A 96 19.10 -4.89 24.85
CA SER A 96 20.43 -5.46 24.53
C SER A 96 20.43 -6.94 24.17
N VAL A 97 19.29 -7.63 24.31
CA VAL A 97 19.05 -9.02 23.85
C VAL A 97 17.90 -9.11 22.84
N GLY A 98 17.42 -7.96 22.35
CA GLY A 98 16.42 -7.87 21.29
C GLY A 98 14.96 -7.88 21.75
N PHE A 99 14.66 -7.71 23.05
CA PHE A 99 13.29 -7.42 23.46
C PHE A 99 12.98 -5.95 23.18
N GLU A 100 12.01 -5.72 22.30
CA GLU A 100 11.48 -4.38 22.02
C GLU A 100 10.17 -4.11 22.79
N MET A 101 9.96 -4.85 23.88
CA MET A 101 8.79 -4.72 24.76
C MET A 101 8.98 -3.56 25.74
N ASP A 102 7.96 -2.75 25.93
CA ASP A 102 7.86 -1.82 27.04
C ASP A 102 7.39 -2.57 28.29
N VAL A 103 8.34 -3.16 29.02
CA VAL A 103 8.05 -3.88 30.27
C VAL A 103 7.51 -2.94 31.35
N ALA A 104 7.76 -1.63 31.27
CA ALA A 104 7.20 -0.65 32.20
C ALA A 104 5.70 -0.41 31.97
N ALA A 105 5.25 -0.47 30.71
CA ALA A 105 3.83 -0.49 30.35
C ALA A 105 3.11 -1.80 30.75
N GLY A 106 3.87 -2.84 31.08
CA GLY A 106 3.40 -4.10 31.63
C GLY A 106 3.57 -5.27 30.67
N LEU A 107 3.83 -6.45 31.25
CA LEU A 107 3.98 -7.73 30.55
C LEU A 107 3.14 -8.78 31.28
N GLN A 108 2.30 -9.51 30.55
CA GLN A 108 1.45 -10.55 31.13
C GLN A 108 1.61 -11.86 30.37
N ALA A 109 1.97 -12.92 31.09
CA ALA A 109 2.00 -14.27 30.55
C ALA A 109 0.74 -15.01 30.99
N TYR A 110 0.24 -15.91 30.14
CA TYR A 110 -0.93 -16.73 30.47
C TYR A 110 -0.83 -18.14 29.89
N VAL A 111 -1.59 -19.04 30.50
CA VAL A 111 -1.76 -20.43 30.09
C VAL A 111 -3.21 -20.85 30.18
N TYR A 112 -3.66 -21.62 29.19
CA TYR A 112 -4.96 -22.30 29.16
C TYR A 112 -4.74 -23.78 29.43
N ARG A 113 -5.32 -24.28 30.51
CA ARG A 113 -5.27 -25.69 30.91
C ARG A 113 -6.61 -26.35 30.65
N LYS A 114 -6.57 -27.56 30.10
CA LYS A 114 -7.77 -28.30 29.68
C LYS A 114 -8.17 -29.30 30.76
N HIS A 115 -9.45 -29.34 31.09
CA HIS A 115 -10.02 -30.21 32.12
C HIS A 115 -11.27 -30.94 31.65
N ASP A 116 -11.61 -32.03 32.35
CA ASP A 116 -12.96 -32.60 32.28
C ASP A 116 -13.97 -31.63 32.89
N ALA A 117 -15.09 -31.40 32.21
CA ALA A 117 -16.10 -30.45 32.66
C ALA A 117 -16.72 -30.85 34.03
N THR A 118 -16.64 -32.13 34.41
CA THR A 118 -17.14 -32.65 35.69
C THR A 118 -16.13 -32.56 36.85
N GLN A 119 -14.89 -32.17 36.59
CA GLN A 119 -13.84 -32.03 37.60
C GLN A 119 -14.18 -30.89 38.57
N LEU A 120 -13.77 -31.02 39.84
CA LEU A 120 -13.93 -29.96 40.84
C LEU A 120 -12.93 -28.83 40.57
N LEU A 121 -13.40 -27.57 40.60
CA LEU A 121 -12.60 -26.38 40.34
C LEU A 121 -11.36 -26.30 41.24
N LYS A 122 -11.50 -26.56 42.55
CA LYS A 122 -10.35 -26.58 43.48
C LYS A 122 -9.27 -27.61 43.12
N GLU A 123 -9.66 -28.76 42.57
CA GLU A 123 -8.71 -29.84 42.25
C GLU A 123 -7.96 -29.53 40.97
N ALA A 124 -8.67 -28.92 40.00
CA ALA A 124 -8.05 -28.39 38.79
C ALA A 124 -7.06 -27.27 39.13
N GLN A 125 -7.47 -26.28 39.94
CA GLN A 125 -6.60 -25.18 40.39
C GLN A 125 -5.36 -25.68 41.14
N ALA A 126 -5.52 -26.57 42.12
CA ALA A 126 -4.39 -27.11 42.88
C ALA A 126 -3.41 -27.89 41.99
N ARG A 127 -3.91 -28.61 40.97
CA ARG A 127 -3.05 -29.31 40.01
C ARG A 127 -2.25 -28.34 39.15
N ASP A 128 -2.89 -27.30 38.63
CA ASP A 128 -2.26 -26.40 37.66
C ASP A 128 -1.26 -25.44 38.30
N ILE A 129 -1.54 -24.93 39.50
CA ILE A 129 -0.68 -23.95 40.20
C ILE A 129 0.66 -24.59 40.60
N ASN A 130 0.66 -25.88 40.93
CA ASN A 130 1.87 -26.62 41.27
C ASN A 130 2.78 -26.88 40.06
N SER A 131 2.29 -26.67 38.84
CA SER A 131 3.04 -26.86 37.60
C SER A 131 2.50 -25.92 36.52
N ILE A 132 2.74 -24.62 36.70
CA ILE A 132 2.37 -23.60 35.73
C ILE A 132 3.27 -23.75 34.50
N LYS A 133 2.63 -23.83 33.33
CA LYS A 133 3.31 -23.82 32.03
C LYS A 133 3.37 -22.39 31.53
N THR A 134 4.37 -22.08 30.72
CA THR A 134 4.58 -20.73 30.19
C THR A 134 5.20 -20.77 28.80
N ILE A 135 5.06 -19.67 28.07
CA ILE A 135 5.67 -19.48 26.76
C ILE A 135 7.20 -19.33 26.83
N PHE A 136 7.77 -18.99 27.98
CA PHE A 136 9.22 -18.76 28.11
C PHE A 136 10.05 -20.04 28.15
N SER A 137 9.44 -21.22 28.30
CA SER A 137 10.15 -22.52 28.38
C SER A 137 9.71 -23.46 27.26
N LYS A 138 10.65 -23.93 26.44
CA LYS A 138 10.37 -24.92 25.39
C LYS A 138 9.81 -26.22 25.95
N THR A 139 10.31 -26.64 27.12
CA THR A 139 9.82 -27.84 27.82
C THR A 139 8.35 -27.66 28.21
N HIS A 140 7.98 -26.50 28.76
CA HIS A 140 6.60 -26.24 29.14
C HIS A 140 5.65 -26.22 27.94
N ILE A 141 6.09 -25.66 26.80
CA ILE A 141 5.33 -25.67 25.54
C ILE A 141 5.13 -27.11 25.05
N ARG A 142 6.18 -27.95 25.10
CA ARG A 142 6.09 -29.35 24.68
C ARG A 142 5.16 -30.17 25.56
N ASP A 143 5.16 -29.90 26.85
CA ASP A 143 4.35 -30.59 27.85
C ASP A 143 2.87 -30.18 27.81
N LEU A 144 2.46 -29.20 26.98
CA LEU A 144 1.04 -28.89 26.74
C LEU A 144 0.29 -30.11 26.21
N ASP A 145 -0.98 -30.24 26.59
CA ASP A 145 -1.91 -31.16 25.94
C ASP A 145 -2.49 -30.54 24.67
N THR A 146 -2.93 -31.36 23.71
CA THR A 146 -3.67 -30.86 22.55
C THR A 146 -4.90 -30.06 23.00
N GLY A 147 -5.04 -28.84 22.49
CA GLY A 147 -6.07 -27.89 22.91
C GLY A 147 -5.75 -27.09 24.17
N GLU A 148 -4.52 -27.15 24.68
CA GLU A 148 -3.97 -26.18 25.64
C GLU A 148 -3.17 -25.10 24.91
N ALA A 149 -3.01 -23.94 25.57
CA ALA A 149 -2.33 -22.79 25.00
C ALA A 149 -1.46 -22.07 26.02
N VAL A 150 -0.41 -21.42 25.54
CA VAL A 150 0.36 -20.41 26.29
C VAL A 150 0.43 -19.13 25.49
N GLY A 151 0.58 -18.00 26.18
CA GLY A 151 0.72 -16.74 25.49
C GLY A 151 1.33 -15.65 26.34
N LEU A 152 1.58 -14.55 25.64
CA LEU A 152 2.13 -13.32 26.16
C LEU A 152 1.30 -12.17 25.64
N GLU A 153 1.03 -11.19 26.50
CA GLU A 153 0.58 -9.86 26.13
C GLU A 153 1.69 -8.89 26.54
N PHE A 154 2.09 -7.98 25.64
CA PHE A 154 3.07 -6.90 25.88
C PHE A 154 2.78 -5.63 25.04
N ALA A 155 3.04 -4.46 25.61
CA ALA A 155 3.13 -3.21 24.86
C ALA A 155 4.57 -3.09 24.35
N GLY A 156 4.79 -2.56 23.16
CA GLY A 156 6.14 -2.39 22.62
C GLY A 156 6.17 -2.44 21.11
N LYS A 157 7.28 -2.92 20.54
CA LYS A 157 7.46 -2.97 19.08
C LYS A 157 7.46 -4.39 18.53
N LEU A 158 6.76 -4.55 17.41
CA LEU A 158 6.78 -5.73 16.54
C LEU A 158 7.76 -5.48 15.39
N GLY A 159 8.76 -6.35 15.22
CA GLY A 159 9.75 -6.28 14.15
C GLY A 159 9.36 -7.10 12.93
N ALA A 160 9.43 -6.52 11.73
CA ALA A 160 9.25 -7.20 10.44
C ALA A 160 10.28 -6.73 9.40
N SER A 161 10.60 -7.52 8.38
CA SER A 161 11.43 -7.08 7.24
C SER A 161 10.66 -7.17 5.93
N ILE A 162 10.85 -6.16 5.10
CA ILE A 162 10.10 -5.93 3.87
C ILE A 162 11.05 -5.49 2.77
N ALA A 163 10.87 -5.99 1.55
CA ALA A 163 11.57 -5.53 0.37
C ALA A 163 10.66 -4.62 -0.47
N VAL A 164 11.19 -3.50 -0.97
CA VAL A 164 10.50 -2.59 -1.91
C VAL A 164 11.22 -2.60 -3.25
N SER A 165 10.48 -2.70 -4.35
CA SER A 165 11.07 -2.65 -5.70
C SER A 165 11.60 -1.25 -6.01
N TRP A 166 12.79 -1.17 -6.59
CA TRP A 166 13.34 0.09 -7.11
C TRP A 166 12.44 0.71 -8.17
N SER A 167 11.68 -0.10 -8.93
CA SER A 167 10.72 0.46 -9.89
C SER A 167 9.72 1.38 -9.22
N ASP A 168 9.23 0.98 -8.05
CA ASP A 168 8.15 1.68 -7.37
C ASP A 168 8.67 2.89 -6.60
N VAL A 169 9.95 2.85 -6.18
CA VAL A 169 10.67 3.99 -5.61
C VAL A 169 10.85 5.07 -6.69
N TRP A 170 11.41 4.70 -7.85
CA TRP A 170 11.64 5.64 -8.93
C TRP A 170 10.34 6.23 -9.48
N THR A 171 9.30 5.42 -9.67
CA THR A 171 7.98 5.94 -10.07
C THR A 171 7.46 7.03 -9.12
N SER A 172 7.72 6.91 -7.81
CA SER A 172 7.31 7.94 -6.83
C SER A 172 8.23 9.16 -6.78
N GLN A 173 9.49 9.04 -7.24
CA GLN A 173 10.52 10.07 -7.14
C GLN A 173 10.89 10.71 -8.48
N LEU A 174 10.20 10.34 -9.56
CA LEU A 174 10.40 10.95 -10.86
C LEU A 174 10.19 12.46 -10.83
N SER A 175 9.29 12.95 -9.97
CA SER A 175 9.08 14.39 -9.86
C SER A 175 10.27 15.13 -9.24
N VAL A 176 10.77 14.58 -8.14
CA VAL A 176 12.00 15.02 -7.52
C VAL A 176 13.17 15.00 -8.48
N LEU A 177 13.30 13.94 -9.29
CA LEU A 177 14.34 13.83 -10.29
C LEU A 177 14.22 14.94 -11.35
N SER A 178 13.02 15.18 -11.88
CA SER A 178 12.80 16.21 -12.88
C SER A 178 13.07 17.62 -12.34
N ASP A 179 12.59 17.93 -11.12
CA ASP A 179 12.83 19.21 -10.45
C ASP A 179 14.32 19.48 -10.26
N LEU A 180 15.09 18.45 -9.87
CA LEU A 180 16.52 18.57 -9.61
C LEU A 180 17.36 18.69 -10.89
N LEU A 181 16.85 18.16 -12.00
CA LEU A 181 17.49 18.26 -13.30
C LEU A 181 17.13 19.58 -14.02
N ASP A 182 16.15 20.34 -13.52
CA ASP A 182 15.56 21.52 -14.17
C ASP A 182 15.16 21.23 -15.63
N THR A 183 14.83 19.97 -15.92
CA THR A 183 14.52 19.50 -17.26
C THR A 183 13.02 19.29 -17.41
N ASN A 184 12.46 19.82 -18.50
CA ASN A 184 11.19 19.34 -19.06
C ASN A 184 11.36 18.08 -19.93
N GLU A 185 12.55 17.48 -19.89
CA GLU A 185 12.90 16.30 -20.69
C GLU A 185 12.32 15.02 -20.10
N LEU A 186 12.12 14.04 -20.98
CA LEU A 186 11.60 12.73 -20.62
C LEU A 186 12.69 11.94 -19.87
N ILE A 187 12.41 11.53 -18.64
CA ILE A 187 13.31 10.63 -17.91
C ILE A 187 12.91 9.19 -18.21
N LYS A 188 13.85 8.43 -18.78
CA LYS A 188 13.70 6.99 -19.06
C LYS A 188 14.66 6.19 -18.20
N LEU A 189 14.14 5.36 -17.30
CA LEU A 189 14.95 4.52 -16.40
C LEU A 189 14.72 3.05 -16.68
N LYS A 190 15.82 2.27 -16.69
CA LYS A 190 15.76 0.82 -16.88
C LYS A 190 16.09 0.09 -15.59
N VAL A 191 15.08 -0.55 -15.00
CA VAL A 191 15.21 -1.22 -13.69
C VAL A 191 15.02 -2.73 -13.83
N GLY A 192 15.91 -3.51 -13.23
CA GLY A 192 15.73 -4.96 -13.07
C GLY A 192 14.68 -5.25 -11.97
N PRO A 193 13.73 -6.18 -12.18
CA PRO A 193 12.59 -6.39 -11.26
C PRO A 193 12.95 -7.07 -9.94
N GLU A 194 14.10 -7.72 -9.85
CA GLU A 194 14.65 -8.22 -8.57
C GLU A 194 15.38 -7.13 -7.78
N ALA A 195 15.67 -5.99 -8.41
CA ALA A 195 16.30 -4.89 -7.72
C ALA A 195 15.33 -4.33 -6.67
N SER A 196 15.64 -4.61 -5.42
CA SER A 196 14.84 -4.15 -4.29
C SER A 196 15.73 -3.60 -3.19
N ILE A 197 15.12 -2.76 -2.36
CA ILE A 197 15.71 -2.26 -1.13
C ILE A 197 15.04 -2.97 0.04
N LYS A 198 15.84 -3.61 0.89
CA LYS A 198 15.36 -4.25 2.12
C LYS A 198 15.25 -3.23 3.23
N THR A 199 14.13 -3.26 3.92
CA THR A 199 13.80 -2.37 5.02
C THR A 199 13.31 -3.18 6.21
N SER A 200 13.87 -2.91 7.38
CA SER A 200 13.32 -3.37 8.65
C SER A 200 12.26 -2.38 9.12
N ILE A 201 11.14 -2.91 9.58
CA ILE A 201 9.99 -2.19 10.10
C ILE A 201 9.85 -2.51 11.58
N GLN A 202 9.68 -1.46 12.38
CA GLN A 202 9.29 -1.56 13.78
C GLN A 202 7.92 -0.93 13.92
N LEU A 203 6.95 -1.73 14.35
CA LEU A 203 5.59 -1.27 14.62
C LEU A 203 5.38 -1.20 16.13
N GLU A 204 5.16 -0.01 16.68
CA GLU A 204 4.85 0.18 18.08
C GLU A 204 3.33 0.09 18.33
N ASP A 205 2.89 -0.89 19.11
CA ASP A 205 1.50 -1.10 19.53
C ASP A 205 1.43 -2.04 20.77
N ALA A 206 0.23 -2.40 21.18
CA ALA A 206 -0.02 -3.50 22.10
C ALA A 206 -0.27 -4.80 21.32
N PHE A 207 0.42 -5.86 21.71
CA PHE A 207 0.39 -7.14 21.02
C PHE A 207 0.10 -8.30 21.96
N ARG A 208 -0.30 -9.41 21.34
CA ARG A 208 -0.43 -10.72 21.96
C ARG A 208 0.26 -11.76 21.09
N VAL A 209 1.01 -12.66 21.72
CA VAL A 209 1.62 -13.84 21.09
C VAL A 209 0.99 -15.07 21.71
N GLN A 210 0.58 -16.02 20.89
CA GLN A 210 -0.18 -17.20 21.30
C GLN A 210 0.38 -18.44 20.63
N LEU A 211 0.61 -19.48 21.41
CA LEU A 211 0.94 -20.82 20.93
C LEU A 211 -0.11 -21.79 21.46
N VAL A 212 -0.78 -22.48 20.56
CA VAL A 212 -1.77 -23.51 20.88
C VAL A 212 -1.30 -24.84 20.35
N LYS A 213 -1.27 -25.88 21.18
CA LYS A 213 -0.87 -27.21 20.73
C LYS A 213 -2.02 -27.86 19.98
N THR A 214 -1.86 -28.10 18.69
CA THR A 214 -2.90 -28.65 17.79
C THR A 214 -2.69 -30.13 17.49
N GLY A 215 -1.46 -30.62 17.61
CA GLY A 215 -1.08 -32.02 17.39
C GLY A 215 0.02 -32.47 18.35
N ARG A 216 0.56 -33.68 18.13
CA ARG A 216 1.61 -34.23 19.01
C ARG A 216 2.87 -33.37 19.04
N GLN A 217 3.25 -32.81 17.89
CA GLN A 217 4.46 -32.01 17.68
C GLN A 217 4.18 -30.76 16.84
N GLU A 218 2.94 -30.28 16.90
CA GLU A 218 2.46 -29.17 16.08
C GLU A 218 1.79 -28.12 16.96
N TYR A 219 2.16 -26.87 16.71
CA TYR A 219 1.67 -25.70 17.42
C TYR A 219 1.17 -24.66 16.43
N GLN A 220 0.00 -24.09 16.70
CA GLN A 220 -0.46 -22.91 15.99
C GLN A 220 0.05 -21.66 16.70
N LEU A 221 0.91 -20.90 16.02
CA LEU A 221 1.44 -19.61 16.47
C LEU A 221 0.61 -18.48 15.87
N TRP A 222 0.05 -17.61 16.70
CA TRP A 222 -0.60 -16.36 16.30
C TRP A 222 0.04 -15.16 16.99
N ILE A 223 0.21 -14.08 16.24
CA ILE A 223 0.48 -12.74 16.77
C ILE A 223 -0.65 -11.84 16.32
N LYS A 224 -1.27 -11.14 17.28
CA LYS A 224 -2.46 -10.31 17.09
C LYS A 224 -2.29 -8.98 17.82
N ARG A 225 -3.19 -8.03 17.53
CA ARG A 225 -3.34 -6.79 18.30
C ARG A 225 -3.91 -7.10 19.69
N ASN A 226 -3.53 -6.31 20.69
CA ASN A 226 -4.13 -6.35 22.02
C ASN A 226 -4.79 -5.00 22.34
N GLN A 227 -6.12 -4.97 22.44
CA GLN A 227 -6.89 -3.76 22.77
C GLN A 227 -7.43 -3.77 24.21
N SER A 228 -6.84 -4.55 25.13
CA SER A 228 -7.29 -4.50 26.52
C SER A 228 -7.33 -3.05 27.03
N LYS A 229 -8.41 -2.67 27.73
CA LYS A 229 -8.61 -1.29 28.26
C LYS A 229 -7.43 -0.77 29.09
N LYS A 230 -6.61 -1.69 29.60
CA LYS A 230 -5.44 -1.42 30.42
C LYS A 230 -4.27 -0.82 29.60
N TRP A 231 -4.26 -1.01 28.27
CA TRP A 231 -3.09 -0.77 27.40
C TRP A 231 -3.37 0.20 26.24
N SER A 232 -4.65 0.42 25.93
CA SER A 232 -5.07 1.25 24.80
C SER A 232 -4.95 2.77 25.03
N SER A 233 -4.72 3.23 26.26
CA SER A 233 -4.69 4.68 26.59
C SER A 233 -3.35 5.37 26.29
N SER A 234 -2.24 4.64 26.21
CA SER A 234 -0.88 5.23 26.18
C SER A 234 -0.10 5.09 24.87
N ILE A 235 -0.50 4.21 23.95
CA ILE A 235 0.35 3.84 22.80
C ILE A 235 -0.09 4.55 21.50
N SER A 236 0.86 5.23 20.86
CA SER A 236 0.73 5.69 19.49
C SER A 236 1.31 4.69 18.51
N ILE A 237 0.50 4.28 17.51
CA ILE A 237 0.98 3.51 16.37
C ILE A 237 2.11 4.32 15.72
N ASN A 238 3.32 3.83 15.89
CA ASN A 238 4.50 4.38 15.25
C ASN A 238 5.11 3.28 14.37
N VAL A 239 5.35 3.61 13.11
CA VAL A 239 6.03 2.72 12.17
C VAL A 239 7.40 3.33 11.94
N GLY A 240 8.42 2.73 12.55
CA GLY A 240 9.81 3.07 12.26
C GLY A 240 10.31 2.22 11.11
N VAL A 241 10.85 2.85 10.06
CA VAL A 241 11.47 2.15 8.94
C VAL A 241 12.97 2.45 8.92
N LYS A 242 13.75 1.39 8.76
CA LYS A 242 15.20 1.49 8.58
C LYS A 242 15.61 0.68 7.36
N ILE A 243 16.44 1.28 6.51
CA ILE A 243 17.04 0.61 5.35
C ILE A 243 18.16 -0.30 5.86
N GLU A 244 18.09 -1.59 5.52
CA GLU A 244 19.04 -2.59 6.03
C GLU A 244 20.43 -2.42 5.42
N ASN A 245 20.49 -2.07 4.12
CA ASN A 245 21.73 -1.81 3.40
C ASN A 245 21.67 -0.46 2.66
N PRO A 246 22.08 0.64 3.29
CA PRO A 246 22.05 1.97 2.68
C PRO A 246 22.90 2.10 1.41
N ALA A 247 23.97 1.30 1.26
CA ALA A 247 24.86 1.36 0.09
C ALA A 247 24.12 1.03 -1.24
N VAL A 248 23.01 0.29 -1.17
CA VAL A 248 22.18 -0.01 -2.36
C VAL A 248 21.58 1.27 -2.96
N ILE A 249 21.37 2.32 -2.15
CA ILE A 249 20.93 3.63 -2.64
C ILE A 249 22.04 4.27 -3.48
N THR A 250 23.27 4.26 -2.98
CA THR A 250 24.47 4.78 -3.67
C THR A 250 24.65 4.11 -5.03
N ASP A 251 24.65 2.78 -5.08
CA ASP A 251 24.80 2.02 -6.34
C ASP A 251 23.69 2.37 -7.36
N ARG A 252 22.48 2.66 -6.86
CA ARG A 252 21.36 3.05 -7.71
C ARG A 252 21.39 4.49 -8.16
N LEU A 253 21.89 5.40 -7.36
CA LEU A 253 22.17 6.75 -7.81
C LEU A 253 23.27 6.75 -8.87
N ASP A 254 24.36 5.99 -8.68
CA ASP A 254 25.40 5.88 -9.71
C ASP A 254 24.87 5.34 -11.04
N SER A 255 24.01 4.32 -10.99
CA SER A 255 23.32 3.79 -12.16
C SER A 255 22.45 4.86 -12.84
N LEU A 256 21.70 5.62 -12.05
CA LEU A 256 20.86 6.73 -12.51
C LEU A 256 21.70 7.80 -13.21
N PHE A 257 22.83 8.22 -12.62
CA PHE A 257 23.72 9.21 -13.24
C PHE A 257 24.28 8.70 -14.57
N GLN A 258 24.64 7.41 -14.65
CA GLN A 258 25.08 6.80 -15.90
C GLN A 258 23.96 6.74 -16.95
N GLU A 259 22.70 6.50 -16.57
CA GLU A 259 21.55 6.48 -17.49
C GLU A 259 21.13 7.89 -17.94
N VAL A 260 21.16 8.87 -17.04
CA VAL A 260 20.70 10.24 -17.30
C VAL A 260 21.76 11.11 -17.96
N PHE A 261 23.03 10.97 -17.57
CA PHE A 261 24.12 11.82 -18.07
C PHE A 261 25.14 11.08 -18.95
N GLU A 262 24.94 9.78 -19.19
CA GLU A 262 25.91 8.91 -19.88
C GLU A 262 27.27 8.81 -19.18
N VAL A 263 27.35 9.27 -17.92
CA VAL A 263 28.55 9.27 -17.09
C VAL A 263 28.20 9.08 -15.63
N SER A 264 28.89 8.15 -14.96
CA SER A 264 28.74 7.88 -13.52
C SER A 264 29.11 9.10 -12.67
N PHE A 265 28.47 9.25 -11.50
CA PHE A 265 28.81 10.31 -10.55
C PHE A 265 30.29 10.27 -10.12
N ALA A 266 30.88 9.09 -9.91
CA ALA A 266 32.31 8.98 -9.59
C ALA A 266 33.22 9.69 -10.62
N LYS A 267 32.98 9.46 -11.92
CA LYS A 267 33.71 10.14 -13.00
C LYS A 267 33.45 11.65 -13.03
N LEU A 268 32.23 12.08 -12.75
CA LEU A 268 31.91 13.51 -12.63
C LEU A 268 32.63 14.15 -11.46
N ASN A 269 32.66 13.48 -10.32
CA ASN A 269 33.35 13.94 -9.12
C ASN A 269 34.87 14.04 -9.35
N ASP A 270 35.45 13.10 -10.09
CA ASP A 270 36.86 13.18 -10.48
C ASP A 270 37.13 14.32 -11.48
N LEU A 271 36.18 14.57 -12.37
CA LEU A 271 36.27 15.62 -13.39
C LEU A 271 36.20 17.03 -12.77
N VAL A 272 35.33 17.27 -11.78
CA VAL A 272 35.23 18.59 -11.10
C VAL A 272 36.40 18.91 -10.18
N LYS A 273 37.20 17.90 -9.79
CA LYS A 273 38.45 18.08 -9.04
C LYS A 273 39.61 18.58 -9.92
N LYS A 274 39.48 18.51 -11.24
CA LYS A 274 40.49 19.01 -12.19
C LYS A 274 40.48 20.53 -12.28
N LYS A 275 41.53 21.11 -12.88
CA LYS A 275 41.52 22.52 -13.28
C LYS A 275 40.88 22.63 -14.68
N ALA A 276 40.09 23.67 -14.93
CA ALA A 276 39.42 23.88 -16.22
C ALA A 276 40.40 23.83 -17.42
N SER A 277 41.61 24.37 -17.24
CA SER A 277 42.67 24.37 -18.27
C SER A 277 43.29 23.00 -18.56
N THR A 278 43.00 21.98 -17.74
CA THR A 278 43.56 20.62 -17.84
C THR A 278 42.56 19.60 -18.37
N LEU A 279 41.34 20.03 -18.71
CA LEU A 279 40.30 19.17 -19.26
C LEU A 279 40.63 18.78 -20.71
N SER A 280 40.55 17.49 -21.00
CA SER A 280 40.61 16.97 -22.38
C SER A 280 39.39 17.39 -23.20
N GLU A 281 39.49 17.33 -24.52
CA GLU A 281 38.35 17.63 -25.41
C GLU A 281 37.14 16.72 -25.16
N SER A 282 37.37 15.43 -24.86
CA SER A 282 36.30 14.51 -24.47
C SER A 282 35.60 14.92 -23.17
N GLU A 283 36.33 15.46 -22.20
CA GLU A 283 35.76 15.90 -20.92
C GLU A 283 34.98 17.21 -21.08
N LYS A 284 35.46 18.13 -21.92
CA LYS A 284 34.72 19.33 -22.30
C LYS A 284 33.40 18.99 -22.99
N LEU A 285 33.38 17.97 -23.85
CA LEU A 285 32.15 17.47 -24.48
C LEU A 285 31.16 16.90 -23.45
N ILE A 286 31.65 16.17 -22.44
CA ILE A 286 30.79 15.67 -21.35
C ILE A 286 30.17 16.84 -20.58
N ILE A 287 30.97 17.83 -20.18
CA ILE A 287 30.48 19.03 -19.47
C ILE A 287 29.44 19.77 -20.31
N LYS A 288 29.70 19.94 -21.61
CA LYS A 288 28.77 20.59 -22.54
C LYS A 288 27.46 19.82 -22.67
N ALA A 289 27.51 18.49 -22.76
CA ALA A 289 26.31 17.66 -22.83
C ALA A 289 25.45 17.79 -21.56
N ILE A 290 26.10 17.83 -20.39
CA ILE A 290 25.41 18.03 -19.10
C ILE A 290 24.82 19.44 -19.01
N ALA A 291 25.58 20.47 -19.41
CA ALA A 291 25.09 21.84 -19.42
C ALA A 291 23.86 22.00 -20.30
N ASN A 292 23.88 21.42 -21.51
CA ASN A 292 22.75 21.44 -22.42
C ASN A 292 21.53 20.73 -21.84
N ARG A 293 21.74 19.57 -21.19
CA ARG A 293 20.66 18.81 -20.55
C ARG A 293 20.06 19.58 -19.37
N LEU A 294 20.87 20.22 -18.53
CA LEU A 294 20.43 20.96 -17.35
C LEU A 294 20.04 22.43 -17.64
N GLY A 295 20.06 22.86 -18.90
CA GLY A 295 19.76 24.25 -19.29
C GLY A 295 20.78 25.27 -18.79
N TRP A 296 22.01 24.85 -18.45
CA TRP A 296 23.07 25.73 -17.99
C TRP A 296 23.76 26.44 -19.15
N ASN A 297 24.26 27.65 -18.88
CA ASN A 297 25.08 28.37 -19.85
C ASN A 297 26.42 27.64 -20.07
N GLU A 298 26.76 27.36 -21.32
CA GLU A 298 27.99 26.62 -21.67
C GLU A 298 29.27 27.32 -21.16
N SER A 299 29.27 28.66 -21.08
CA SER A 299 30.46 29.42 -20.64
C SER A 299 30.84 29.15 -19.18
N ASP A 300 29.87 28.83 -18.34
CA ASP A 300 30.04 28.68 -16.89
C ASP A 300 29.83 27.22 -16.45
N ALA A 301 29.64 26.30 -17.41
CA ALA A 301 29.22 24.93 -17.19
C ALA A 301 30.14 24.15 -16.26
N PHE A 302 31.47 24.34 -16.36
CA PHE A 302 32.42 23.64 -15.50
C PHE A 302 32.34 24.13 -14.04
N ASP A 303 32.23 25.43 -13.83
CA ASP A 303 32.13 26.02 -12.49
C ASP A 303 30.78 25.66 -11.85
N GLN A 304 29.69 25.72 -12.62
CA GLN A 304 28.37 25.28 -12.15
C GLN A 304 28.34 23.78 -11.83
N LEU A 305 28.99 22.94 -12.65
CA LEU A 305 29.11 21.50 -12.38
C LEU A 305 29.88 21.27 -11.08
N LYS A 306 30.99 21.97 -10.89
CA LYS A 306 31.82 21.88 -9.69
C LYS A 306 31.09 22.32 -8.42
N GLU A 307 30.29 23.38 -8.50
CA GLU A 307 29.51 23.87 -7.36
C GLU A 307 28.30 22.98 -7.02
N LYS A 308 27.63 22.41 -8.02
CA LYS A 308 26.32 21.78 -7.84
C LYS A 308 26.35 20.27 -7.72
N ILE A 309 27.32 19.56 -8.32
CA ILE A 309 27.23 18.10 -8.50
C ILE A 309 27.17 17.31 -7.17
N GLU A 310 27.97 17.68 -6.16
CA GLU A 310 27.93 17.04 -4.84
C GLU A 310 26.60 17.32 -4.13
N SER A 311 26.16 18.59 -4.14
CA SER A 311 24.88 18.98 -3.53
C SER A 311 23.68 18.29 -4.18
N LEU A 312 23.74 18.08 -5.51
CA LEU A 312 22.74 17.37 -6.29
C LEU A 312 22.68 15.90 -5.87
N TYR A 313 23.84 15.24 -5.77
CA TYR A 313 23.93 13.85 -5.35
C TYR A 313 23.41 13.65 -3.92
N GLU A 314 23.84 14.48 -2.97
CA GLU A 314 23.38 14.42 -1.58
C GLU A 314 21.88 14.69 -1.45
N THR A 315 21.35 15.65 -2.22
CA THR A 315 19.92 15.95 -2.23
C THR A 315 19.10 14.78 -2.80
N LEU A 316 19.57 14.18 -3.90
CA LEU A 316 18.96 12.98 -4.47
C LEU A 316 18.98 11.82 -3.49
N HIS A 317 20.12 11.56 -2.85
CA HIS A 317 20.26 10.50 -1.86
C HIS A 317 19.27 10.65 -0.73
N LYS A 318 19.22 11.83 -0.10
CA LYS A 318 18.30 12.12 1.01
C LYS A 318 16.84 12.00 0.58
N LYS A 319 16.49 12.46 -0.62
CA LYS A 319 15.11 12.37 -1.12
C LYS A 319 14.71 10.93 -1.44
N VAL A 320 15.58 10.14 -2.06
CA VAL A 320 15.35 8.70 -2.31
C VAL A 320 15.20 7.94 -1.00
N GLU A 321 16.09 8.17 -0.04
CA GLU A 321 16.01 7.56 1.30
C GLU A 321 14.69 7.92 1.99
N THR A 322 14.35 9.22 2.03
CA THR A 322 13.08 9.70 2.60
C THR A 322 11.87 9.09 1.91
N ALA A 323 11.93 8.94 0.59
CA ALA A 323 10.87 8.36 -0.21
C ALA A 323 10.65 6.87 0.08
N VAL A 324 11.74 6.09 0.13
CA VAL A 324 11.69 4.68 0.52
C VAL A 324 11.05 4.54 1.89
N THR A 325 11.57 5.28 2.87
CA THR A 325 11.09 5.26 4.25
C THR A 325 9.61 5.60 4.33
N LYS A 326 9.19 6.77 3.82
CA LYS A 326 7.78 7.19 3.85
C LYS A 326 6.85 6.23 3.10
N LYS A 327 7.29 5.68 1.97
CA LYS A 327 6.51 4.74 1.17
C LYS A 327 6.27 3.44 1.94
N VAL A 328 7.31 2.90 2.57
CA VAL A 328 7.19 1.71 3.43
C VAL A 328 6.33 1.99 4.66
N GLU A 329 6.57 3.11 5.34
CA GLU A 329 5.79 3.52 6.52
C GLU A 329 4.30 3.60 6.20
N ALA A 330 3.94 4.43 5.21
CA ALA A 330 2.56 4.68 4.84
C ALA A 330 1.83 3.38 4.45
N GLY A 331 2.50 2.54 3.69
CA GLY A 331 1.85 1.34 3.21
C GLY A 331 1.86 0.17 4.19
N PHE A 332 2.87 0.05 5.04
CA PHE A 332 2.81 -0.90 6.15
C PHE A 332 1.70 -0.49 7.11
N LYS A 333 1.61 0.81 7.45
CA LYS A 333 0.51 1.37 8.23
C LYS A 333 -0.83 1.06 7.56
N TYR A 334 -0.96 1.23 6.26
CA TYR A 334 -2.17 0.89 5.51
C TYR A 334 -2.58 -0.59 5.65
N GLU A 335 -1.67 -1.54 5.38
CA GLU A 335 -1.99 -2.97 5.52
C GLU A 335 -2.25 -3.35 6.98
N TYR A 336 -1.48 -2.78 7.91
CA TYR A 336 -1.68 -2.97 9.34
C TYR A 336 -3.09 -2.56 9.73
N LEU A 337 -3.50 -1.31 9.45
CA LEU A 337 -4.81 -0.77 9.82
C LEU A 337 -5.99 -1.54 9.22
N ARG A 338 -5.78 -2.27 8.11
CA ARG A 338 -6.79 -3.15 7.47
C ARG A 338 -6.92 -4.53 8.11
N VAL A 339 -5.96 -4.96 8.92
CA VAL A 339 -6.13 -6.17 9.73
C VAL A 339 -7.20 -5.84 10.77
N ALA A 340 -8.36 -6.48 10.65
CA ALA A 340 -9.44 -6.29 11.61
C ALA A 340 -8.96 -6.70 13.00
N GLU A 341 -9.59 -6.18 14.04
CA GLU A 341 -9.15 -6.37 15.44
C GLU A 341 -8.98 -7.84 15.85
N ARG A 342 -9.74 -8.74 15.20
CA ARG A 342 -9.75 -10.20 15.44
C ARG A 342 -8.81 -11.00 14.53
N ASP A 343 -8.29 -10.37 13.48
CA ASP A 343 -7.44 -11.02 12.48
C ASP A 343 -5.99 -11.11 12.99
N ASP A 344 -5.28 -12.14 12.54
CA ASP A 344 -3.87 -12.36 12.82
C ASP A 344 -2.96 -11.41 12.04
N LEU A 345 -2.06 -10.73 12.74
CA LEU A 345 -0.95 -9.98 12.14
C LEU A 345 0.06 -10.96 11.55
N PHE A 346 0.32 -12.05 12.27
CA PHE A 346 1.14 -13.16 11.83
C PHE A 346 0.52 -14.47 12.30
N SER A 347 0.50 -15.47 11.43
CA SER A 347 0.19 -16.85 11.81
C SER A 347 1.10 -17.86 11.12
N ALA A 348 1.41 -18.93 11.84
CA ALA A 348 2.14 -20.07 11.31
C ALA A 348 1.82 -21.33 12.10
N THR A 349 1.94 -22.49 11.45
CA THR A 349 2.03 -23.78 12.13
C THR A 349 3.51 -24.08 12.34
N VAL A 350 3.91 -24.25 13.61
CA VAL A 350 5.28 -24.48 14.05
C VAL A 350 5.41 -25.92 14.50
N THR A 351 6.47 -26.62 14.08
CA THR A 351 6.77 -27.98 14.57
C THR A 351 7.68 -27.95 15.79
N ASP A 352 7.90 -29.08 16.47
CA ASP A 352 8.87 -29.16 17.58
C ASP A 352 10.28 -28.68 17.19
N SER A 353 10.74 -29.03 15.98
CA SER A 353 12.02 -28.55 15.45
C SER A 353 11.97 -27.06 15.10
N GLY A 354 10.82 -26.57 14.60
CA GLY A 354 10.61 -25.14 14.40
C GLY A 354 10.62 -24.36 15.72
N LEU A 355 10.11 -24.96 16.80
CA LEU A 355 10.18 -24.37 18.13
C LEU A 355 11.63 -24.31 18.62
N ASP A 356 12.46 -25.32 18.35
CA ASP A 356 13.88 -25.24 18.70
C ASP A 356 14.62 -24.09 18.01
N GLU A 357 14.31 -23.85 16.74
CA GLU A 357 14.91 -22.79 15.94
C GLU A 357 14.38 -21.39 16.32
N PHE A 358 13.05 -21.23 16.41
CA PHE A 358 12.41 -19.91 16.44
C PHE A 358 11.88 -19.49 17.82
N HIS A 359 12.00 -20.30 18.87
CA HIS A 359 11.42 -19.97 20.19
C HIS A 359 11.87 -18.61 20.73
N GLN A 360 13.15 -18.26 20.58
CA GLN A 360 13.67 -16.96 21.01
C GLN A 360 13.06 -15.80 20.22
N ASP A 361 12.75 -16.00 18.94
CA ASP A 361 12.10 -15.00 18.11
C ASP A 361 10.62 -14.86 18.47
N ILE A 362 9.95 -15.97 18.78
CA ILE A 362 8.55 -16.00 19.22
C ILE A 362 8.37 -15.22 20.53
N ILE A 363 9.19 -15.48 21.55
CA ILE A 363 9.08 -14.79 22.85
C ILE A 363 9.47 -13.31 22.76
N ARG A 364 10.27 -12.92 21.77
CA ARG A 364 10.59 -11.51 21.46
C ARG A 364 9.57 -10.85 20.53
N ALA A 365 8.59 -11.60 20.03
CA ALA A 365 7.66 -11.19 18.97
C ALA A 365 8.37 -10.64 17.71
N ASN A 366 9.53 -11.20 17.35
CA ASN A 366 10.25 -10.86 16.13
C ASN A 366 9.86 -11.82 15.01
N VAL A 367 9.01 -11.41 14.07
CA VAL A 367 8.56 -12.28 12.98
C VAL A 367 9.53 -12.33 11.80
N THR A 368 10.56 -11.49 11.80
CA THR A 368 11.50 -11.36 10.67
C THR A 368 12.19 -12.68 10.32
N PRO A 369 12.78 -13.44 11.27
CA PRO A 369 13.47 -14.69 10.96
C PRO A 369 12.51 -15.76 10.44
N LEU A 370 11.29 -15.81 10.98
CA LEU A 370 10.25 -16.76 10.55
C LEU A 370 9.79 -16.48 9.11
N ILE A 371 9.57 -15.19 8.76
CA ILE A 371 9.21 -14.77 7.40
C ILE A 371 10.35 -15.08 6.43
N HIS A 372 11.59 -14.77 6.81
CA HIS A 372 12.77 -15.01 5.99
C HIS A 372 12.97 -16.50 5.69
N HIS A 373 12.84 -17.35 6.71
CA HIS A 373 12.90 -18.81 6.55
C HIS A 373 11.81 -19.33 5.62
N ALA A 374 10.57 -18.86 5.80
CA ALA A 374 9.44 -19.28 4.97
C ALA A 374 9.60 -18.88 3.49
N LEU A 375 10.32 -17.80 3.20
CA LEU A 375 10.64 -17.35 1.84
C LEU A 375 11.81 -18.13 1.23
N GLN A 376 12.85 -18.42 2.00
CA GLN A 376 14.05 -19.09 1.47
C GLN A 376 13.89 -20.62 1.39
N GLN A 377 13.07 -21.19 2.28
CA GLN A 377 12.87 -22.63 2.40
C GLN A 377 11.37 -22.95 2.45
N PRO A 378 10.61 -22.69 1.38
CA PRO A 378 9.15 -22.83 1.39
C PRO A 378 8.66 -24.26 1.63
N SER A 379 9.51 -25.27 1.41
CA SER A 379 9.22 -26.69 1.66
C SER A 379 9.72 -27.21 3.01
N SER A 380 10.31 -26.35 3.84
CA SER A 380 10.80 -26.74 5.16
C SER A 380 9.64 -27.14 6.08
N ALA A 381 9.80 -28.26 6.80
CA ALA A 381 8.85 -28.72 7.81
C ALA A 381 8.85 -27.87 9.11
N LEU A 382 9.81 -26.97 9.30
CA LEU A 382 9.89 -26.13 10.51
C LEU A 382 8.68 -25.19 10.66
N LEU A 383 8.17 -24.65 9.54
CA LEU A 383 7.08 -23.67 9.49
C LEU A 383 6.14 -23.95 8.32
N ASN A 384 4.85 -24.11 8.62
CA ASN A 384 3.78 -24.31 7.64
C ASN A 384 2.73 -23.20 7.73
N HIS A 385 1.96 -23.01 6.65
CA HIS A 385 0.84 -22.05 6.57
C HIS A 385 1.19 -20.63 7.05
N VAL A 386 2.39 -20.15 6.71
CA VAL A 386 2.89 -18.84 7.17
C VAL A 386 2.14 -17.71 6.47
N LYS A 387 1.43 -16.92 7.27
CA LYS A 387 0.74 -15.70 6.85
C LYS A 387 1.27 -14.50 7.61
N PHE A 388 1.37 -13.39 6.90
CA PHE A 388 1.70 -12.08 7.47
C PHE A 388 0.79 -11.03 6.87
N LEU A 389 0.13 -10.23 7.72
CA LEU A 389 -0.90 -9.25 7.32
C LEU A 389 -1.94 -9.89 6.38
N ARG A 390 -2.46 -11.06 6.78
CA ARG A 390 -3.46 -11.88 6.05
C ARG A 390 -3.02 -12.48 4.71
N LYS A 391 -1.77 -12.31 4.28
CA LYS A 391 -1.27 -12.82 3.00
C LYS A 391 -0.34 -14.02 3.20
N ASP A 392 -0.52 -15.06 2.40
CA ASP A 392 0.38 -16.22 2.38
C ASP A 392 1.78 -15.79 1.94
N VAL A 393 2.79 -16.03 2.78
CA VAL A 393 4.18 -15.64 2.49
C VAL A 393 4.73 -16.43 1.29
N LYS A 394 4.35 -17.70 1.13
CA LYS A 394 4.80 -18.58 0.03
C LYS A 394 4.34 -18.13 -1.36
N LYS A 395 3.26 -17.34 -1.48
CA LYS A 395 2.78 -16.82 -2.78
C LYS A 395 3.58 -15.61 -3.29
N ARG A 396 4.59 -15.16 -2.54
CA ARG A 396 5.37 -13.95 -2.82
C ARG A 396 6.57 -14.17 -3.76
N GLU A 397 6.92 -15.42 -4.08
CA GLU A 397 8.06 -15.79 -4.95
C GLU A 397 8.00 -15.24 -6.41
N ARG A 398 6.91 -14.61 -6.86
CA ARG A 398 6.83 -13.97 -8.19
C ARG A 398 6.43 -12.49 -8.17
N SER A 399 6.53 -11.85 -7.00
CA SER A 399 6.22 -10.43 -6.85
C SER A 399 7.10 -9.81 -5.76
N SER A 400 8.37 -9.61 -6.11
CA SER A 400 9.31 -8.78 -5.36
C SER A 400 8.72 -7.39 -5.14
N GLY A 401 8.52 -7.00 -3.88
CA GLY A 401 8.07 -5.66 -3.52
C GLY A 401 6.76 -5.64 -2.72
N PHE A 402 6.79 -5.05 -1.53
CA PHE A 402 5.64 -4.36 -0.98
C PHE A 402 5.46 -3.10 -1.85
N SER A 403 4.63 -3.22 -2.89
CA SER A 403 4.27 -2.12 -3.78
C SER A 403 3.29 -1.21 -3.03
N LEU A 404 3.84 -0.36 -2.17
CA LEU A 404 3.09 0.60 -1.38
C LEU A 404 3.03 1.92 -2.11
N GLY A 405 1.81 2.31 -2.49
CA GLY A 405 1.58 3.18 -3.64
C GLY A 405 1.72 2.35 -4.92
N PHE A 406 0.57 1.98 -5.50
CA PHE A 406 0.43 1.27 -6.78
C PHE A 406 0.68 -0.25 -6.73
N GLY A 407 -0.17 -0.95 -5.97
CA GLY A 407 -0.20 -2.41 -5.84
C GLY A 407 -0.05 -3.19 -7.17
N LYS A 408 0.56 -4.38 -7.14
CA LYS A 408 0.21 -5.46 -8.07
C LYS A 408 -1.23 -5.90 -7.71
N TRP A 409 -2.19 -5.20 -8.29
CA TRP A 409 -3.61 -5.42 -8.04
C TRP A 409 -4.04 -6.76 -8.64
N VAL A 410 -4.71 -7.56 -7.82
CA VAL A 410 -5.53 -8.67 -8.31
C VAL A 410 -6.95 -8.28 -7.94
N ALA A 411 -7.69 -7.74 -8.91
CA ALA A 411 -9.13 -7.64 -8.75
C ALA A 411 -9.66 -9.07 -8.80
N SER A 412 -9.95 -9.66 -7.64
CA SER A 412 -10.57 -10.99 -7.59
C SER A 412 -11.93 -11.01 -8.29
N ASN A 413 -12.55 -9.83 -8.48
CA ASN A 413 -13.81 -9.60 -9.19
C ASN A 413 -13.62 -8.54 -10.29
N ARG A 414 -14.28 -8.72 -11.44
CA ARG A 414 -14.23 -7.79 -12.60
C ARG A 414 -14.59 -6.35 -12.27
N ASN A 415 -15.42 -6.13 -11.25
CA ASN A 415 -15.81 -4.80 -10.79
C ASN A 415 -15.76 -4.77 -9.26
N LYS A 416 -15.08 -3.78 -8.69
CA LYS A 416 -14.94 -3.59 -7.24
C LYS A 416 -15.09 -2.12 -6.87
N VAL A 417 -15.97 -1.86 -5.92
CA VAL A 417 -16.03 -0.62 -5.13
C VAL A 417 -15.71 -0.99 -3.70
N SER A 418 -14.88 -0.21 -3.03
CA SER A 418 -14.72 -0.34 -1.58
C SER A 418 -14.41 1.01 -0.96
N MET A 419 -15.07 1.32 0.15
CA MET A 419 -14.64 2.35 1.08
C MET A 419 -14.19 1.66 2.35
N MET A 420 -12.96 1.88 2.77
CA MET A 420 -12.46 1.46 4.07
C MET A 420 -12.33 2.68 4.97
N GLN A 421 -12.87 2.58 6.17
CA GLN A 421 -12.67 3.53 7.24
C GLN A 421 -11.82 2.88 8.32
N THR A 422 -10.76 3.57 8.73
CA THR A 422 -10.01 3.24 9.93
C THR A 422 -10.22 4.33 10.96
N THR A 423 -10.68 3.95 12.14
CA THR A 423 -10.86 4.86 13.28
C THR A 423 -9.90 4.46 14.39
N ARG A 424 -9.16 5.42 14.92
CA ARG A 424 -8.37 5.29 16.14
C ARG A 424 -8.92 6.21 17.20
N THR A 425 -9.32 5.65 18.33
CA THR A 425 -9.79 6.42 19.49
C THR A 425 -8.66 6.51 20.51
N THR A 426 -8.34 7.72 20.95
CA THR A 426 -7.36 8.00 22.02
C THR A 426 -8.02 8.86 23.09
N GLU A 427 -7.41 9.02 24.27
CA GLU A 427 -7.89 9.98 25.28
C GLU A 427 -7.90 11.42 24.76
N LYS A 428 -7.04 11.75 23.79
CA LYS A 428 -6.91 13.08 23.18
C LYS A 428 -7.95 13.34 22.08
N GLY A 429 -8.74 12.35 21.68
CA GLY A 429 -9.71 12.45 20.60
C GLY A 429 -9.59 11.31 19.58
N VAL A 430 -10.23 11.51 18.42
CA VAL A 430 -10.35 10.50 17.36
C VAL A 430 -9.48 10.87 16.17
N GLN A 431 -8.81 9.89 15.57
CA GLN A 431 -8.12 10.02 14.29
C GLN A 431 -8.76 9.06 13.28
N VAL A 432 -9.07 9.54 12.08
CA VAL A 432 -9.78 8.77 11.06
C VAL A 432 -9.04 8.81 9.74
N ALA A 433 -9.08 7.70 9.01
CA ALA A 433 -8.63 7.60 7.64
C ALA A 433 -9.69 6.90 6.78
N TYR A 434 -9.91 7.43 5.58
CA TYR A 434 -10.76 6.87 4.53
C TYR A 434 -9.91 6.49 3.34
N HIS A 435 -10.16 5.30 2.82
CA HIS A 435 -9.59 4.83 1.56
C HIS A 435 -10.72 4.29 0.68
N GLY A 436 -11.14 5.15 -0.24
CA GLY A 436 -12.10 4.84 -1.28
C GLY A 436 -11.40 4.30 -2.52
N GLN A 437 -11.94 3.24 -3.10
CA GLN A 437 -11.38 2.55 -4.25
C GLN A 437 -12.48 2.18 -5.24
N ARG A 438 -12.27 2.49 -6.52
CA ARG A 438 -13.05 1.93 -7.65
C ARG A 438 -12.10 1.30 -8.65
N SER A 439 -12.28 0.01 -8.93
CA SER A 439 -11.45 -0.71 -9.91
C SER A 439 -12.27 -1.61 -10.80
N TYR A 440 -11.76 -1.83 -12.00
CA TYR A 440 -12.30 -2.76 -12.97
C TYR A 440 -11.19 -3.61 -13.60
N GLU A 441 -11.46 -4.87 -13.88
CA GLU A 441 -10.60 -5.79 -14.64
C GLU A 441 -11.42 -6.47 -15.74
N ASP A 442 -10.95 -6.35 -16.98
CA ASP A 442 -11.45 -7.05 -18.17
C ASP A 442 -10.39 -8.04 -18.70
N GLY A 443 -10.85 -9.11 -19.34
CA GLY A 443 -10.00 -10.09 -20.02
C GLY A 443 -10.05 -11.51 -19.44
N VAL A 444 -9.55 -12.47 -20.23
CA VAL A 444 -9.41 -13.89 -19.87
C VAL A 444 -8.01 -14.35 -20.25
N GLY A 445 -7.33 -15.09 -19.37
CA GLY A 445 -5.98 -15.60 -19.62
C GLY A 445 -4.89 -14.52 -19.54
N SER A 446 -4.06 -14.41 -20.57
CA SER A 446 -2.84 -13.57 -20.59
C SER A 446 -3.07 -12.11 -21.00
N SER A 447 -4.24 -11.80 -21.57
CA SER A 447 -4.59 -10.44 -22.00
C SER A 447 -5.59 -9.88 -20.99
N LYS A 448 -5.08 -9.00 -20.14
CA LYS A 448 -5.85 -8.35 -19.07
C LYS A 448 -5.76 -6.86 -19.24
N ARG A 449 -6.87 -6.15 -19.01
CA ARG A 449 -6.92 -4.69 -18.91
C ARG A 449 -7.58 -4.33 -17.60
N GLN A 450 -7.00 -3.39 -16.89
CA GLN A 450 -7.51 -2.94 -15.62
C GLN A 450 -7.33 -1.44 -15.45
N TRP A 451 -8.22 -0.83 -14.69
CA TRP A 451 -8.03 0.54 -14.22
C TRP A 451 -8.56 0.71 -12.81
N LEU A 452 -8.06 1.74 -12.18
CA LEU A 452 -8.25 2.01 -10.77
C LEU A 452 -8.29 3.52 -10.54
N VAL A 453 -9.18 3.93 -9.63
CA VAL A 453 -9.13 5.22 -8.98
C VAL A 453 -9.11 5.02 -7.47
N ASP A 454 -8.07 5.52 -6.80
CA ASP A 454 -7.98 5.57 -5.35
C ASP A 454 -8.22 7.00 -4.86
N PHE A 455 -9.12 7.15 -3.90
CA PHE A 455 -9.41 8.38 -3.19
C PHE A 455 -9.04 8.19 -1.72
N ASN A 456 -8.08 8.96 -1.22
CA ASN A 456 -7.67 8.93 0.18
C ASN A 456 -8.11 10.19 0.89
N ALA A 457 -8.52 10.05 2.14
CA ALA A 457 -8.64 11.15 3.09
C ALA A 457 -8.09 10.68 4.44
N GLU A 458 -6.94 11.18 4.87
CA GLU A 458 -6.31 10.76 6.13
C GLU A 458 -6.06 11.96 7.04
N MET A 459 -6.45 11.85 8.31
CA MET A 459 -6.09 12.85 9.30
C MET A 459 -4.60 12.73 9.67
N PRO A 460 -3.79 13.78 9.45
CA PRO A 460 -2.37 13.73 9.81
C PRO A 460 -2.16 13.77 11.32
N GLN A 461 -3.14 14.26 12.08
CA GLN A 461 -3.11 14.40 13.54
C GLN A 461 -4.44 13.95 14.14
N VAL A 462 -4.48 13.72 15.46
CA VAL A 462 -5.73 13.47 16.20
C VAL A 462 -6.63 14.70 16.06
N SER A 463 -7.94 14.48 15.91
CA SER A 463 -8.91 15.57 15.80
C SER A 463 -8.86 16.41 17.06
N ASN A 464 -8.95 17.73 16.88
CA ASN A 464 -9.15 18.63 18.01
C ASN A 464 -10.59 18.56 18.54
N GLN A 465 -11.47 17.79 17.88
CA GLN A 465 -12.86 17.55 18.26
C GLN A 465 -13.02 16.13 18.85
N PRO A 466 -13.65 15.98 20.02
CA PRO A 466 -13.73 14.69 20.72
C PRO A 466 -14.70 13.66 20.08
N VAL A 467 -15.62 14.07 19.19
CA VAL A 467 -16.70 13.20 18.69
C VAL A 467 -16.76 13.07 17.16
N THR A 468 -16.52 14.14 16.40
CA THR A 468 -16.64 14.10 14.94
C THR A 468 -15.55 14.95 14.28
N PRO A 469 -14.62 14.34 13.53
CA PRO A 469 -13.61 15.08 12.78
C PRO A 469 -14.21 16.00 11.73
N LEU A 470 -13.57 17.14 11.50
CA LEU A 470 -13.94 18.07 10.44
C LEU A 470 -13.33 17.62 9.11
N ALA A 471 -14.03 17.87 7.99
CA ALA A 471 -13.48 17.60 6.65
C ALA A 471 -12.15 18.35 6.41
N SER A 472 -11.97 19.52 7.00
CA SER A 472 -10.73 20.29 6.92
C SER A 472 -9.54 19.66 7.67
N GLU A 473 -9.76 18.67 8.54
CA GLU A 473 -8.71 17.95 9.26
C GLU A 473 -8.09 16.80 8.43
N PHE A 474 -8.61 16.53 7.23
CA PHE A 474 -8.11 15.45 6.38
C PHE A 474 -7.17 15.94 5.28
N ASN A 475 -6.07 15.19 5.09
CA ASN A 475 -5.27 15.24 3.89
C ASN A 475 -5.92 14.38 2.80
N TYR A 476 -6.46 15.02 1.77
CA TYR A 476 -7.03 14.36 0.60
C TYR A 476 -5.98 14.02 -0.45
N SER A 477 -6.03 12.86 -1.11
CA SER A 477 -5.25 12.62 -2.34
C SER A 477 -6.01 11.72 -3.30
N LEU A 478 -5.64 11.79 -4.58
CA LEU A 478 -6.28 11.01 -5.62
C LEU A 478 -5.24 10.35 -6.52
N ASN A 479 -5.42 9.08 -6.82
CA ASN A 479 -4.59 8.33 -7.75
C ASN A 479 -5.45 7.69 -8.85
N LEU A 480 -4.96 7.75 -10.09
CA LEU A 480 -5.51 7.02 -11.23
C LEU A 480 -4.44 6.08 -11.78
N GLN A 481 -4.83 4.85 -12.08
CA GLN A 481 -3.97 3.87 -12.74
C GLN A 481 -4.74 3.18 -13.87
N PHE A 482 -4.06 2.97 -14.99
CA PHE A 482 -4.54 2.20 -16.12
C PHE A 482 -3.46 1.21 -16.53
N GLU A 483 -3.78 -0.06 -16.66
CA GLU A 483 -2.80 -1.11 -16.96
C GLU A 483 -3.38 -2.15 -17.93
N TRP A 484 -2.56 -2.67 -18.83
CA TRP A 484 -2.90 -3.86 -19.59
C TRP A 484 -1.67 -4.67 -19.97
N THR A 485 -1.88 -5.97 -20.20
CA THR A 485 -0.83 -6.92 -20.54
C THR A 485 -1.06 -7.53 -21.91
N GLU A 486 0.02 -7.60 -22.68
CA GLU A 486 0.09 -8.20 -24.01
C GLU A 486 1.18 -9.28 -24.05
N LYS A 487 0.92 -10.34 -24.81
CA LYS A 487 1.88 -11.44 -24.97
C LYS A 487 3.16 -11.02 -25.69
N ARG A 488 3.04 -10.07 -26.63
CA ARG A 488 4.10 -9.57 -27.51
C ARG A 488 3.79 -8.14 -27.94
N LEU A 489 4.79 -7.45 -28.47
CA LEU A 489 4.61 -6.11 -29.02
C LEU A 489 3.62 -6.13 -30.20
N LYS A 490 2.62 -5.25 -30.16
CA LYS A 490 1.80 -4.90 -31.33
C LYS A 490 1.84 -3.39 -31.54
N PRO A 491 2.04 -2.88 -32.77
CA PRO A 491 2.12 -1.44 -33.03
C PRO A 491 0.91 -0.65 -32.50
N ALA A 492 -0.31 -1.17 -32.71
CA ALA A 492 -1.54 -0.50 -32.26
C ALA A 492 -1.67 -0.41 -30.73
N ASP A 493 -1.12 -1.38 -29.99
CA ASP A 493 -1.13 -1.38 -28.52
C ASP A 493 -0.14 -0.34 -27.98
N LEU A 494 1.03 -0.22 -28.63
CA LEU A 494 2.03 0.81 -28.31
C LEU A 494 1.50 2.21 -28.63
N ASP A 495 0.83 2.40 -29.78
CA ASP A 495 0.20 3.68 -30.14
C ASP A 495 -0.90 4.05 -29.14
N SER A 496 -1.73 3.07 -28.75
CA SER A 496 -2.76 3.29 -27.72
C SER A 496 -2.16 3.63 -26.35
N PHE A 497 -1.00 3.07 -26.02
CA PHE A 497 -0.27 3.40 -24.79
C PHE A 497 0.27 4.82 -24.80
N LEU A 498 0.93 5.21 -25.90
CA LEU A 498 1.45 6.55 -26.04
C LEU A 498 0.34 7.60 -26.11
N ASP A 499 -0.83 7.28 -26.69
CA ASP A 499 -1.99 8.19 -26.73
C ASP A 499 -2.51 8.43 -25.31
N LEU A 500 -2.57 7.40 -24.47
CA LEU A 500 -2.88 7.56 -23.05
C LEU A 500 -1.82 8.38 -22.31
N CYS A 501 -0.53 8.18 -22.61
CA CYS A 501 0.55 8.97 -22.03
C CYS A 501 0.43 10.46 -22.39
N ARG A 502 0.07 10.80 -23.63
CA ARG A 502 -0.23 12.18 -24.04
C ARG A 502 -1.50 12.71 -23.35
N LEU A 503 -2.55 11.90 -23.30
CA LEU A 503 -3.84 12.25 -22.69
C LEU A 503 -3.70 12.66 -21.22
N TRP A 504 -2.86 11.93 -20.46
CA TRP A 504 -2.57 12.22 -19.05
C TRP A 504 -1.33 13.11 -18.86
N ASN A 505 -0.77 13.67 -19.94
CA ASN A 505 0.39 14.54 -19.95
C ASN A 505 1.64 13.94 -19.27
N VAL A 506 1.85 12.63 -19.43
CA VAL A 506 3.10 11.93 -19.11
C VAL A 506 4.18 12.26 -20.16
N ILE A 507 3.78 12.49 -21.41
CA ILE A 507 4.67 12.90 -22.52
C ILE A 507 4.06 14.07 -23.29
N SER A 508 4.91 14.90 -23.91
CA SER A 508 4.48 15.97 -24.81
C SER A 508 4.27 15.47 -26.25
N ASP A 509 3.55 16.25 -27.06
CA ASP A 509 3.29 15.94 -28.46
C ASP A 509 4.58 15.81 -29.29
N GLY A 510 5.57 16.67 -29.01
CA GLY A 510 6.87 16.64 -29.69
C GLY A 510 7.71 15.40 -29.37
N GLN A 511 7.43 14.70 -28.27
CA GLN A 511 8.18 13.52 -27.84
C GLN A 511 7.68 12.22 -28.49
N TRP A 512 6.46 12.22 -29.05
CA TRP A 512 5.81 11.01 -29.56
C TRP A 512 6.68 10.21 -30.53
N THR A 513 7.13 10.85 -31.62
CA THR A 513 7.78 10.15 -32.73
C THR A 513 9.08 9.49 -32.28
N THR A 514 9.92 10.22 -31.56
CA THR A 514 11.20 9.72 -31.06
C THR A 514 10.99 8.62 -30.03
N LEU A 515 10.09 8.83 -29.06
CA LEU A 515 9.83 7.83 -28.01
C LEU A 515 9.23 6.55 -28.59
N ARG A 516 8.29 6.67 -29.54
CA ARG A 516 7.69 5.52 -30.21
C ARG A 516 8.74 4.65 -30.88
N ALA A 517 9.64 5.24 -31.66
CA ALA A 517 10.71 4.50 -32.34
C ALA A 517 11.67 3.83 -31.35
N GLN A 518 12.03 4.52 -30.26
CA GLN A 518 12.87 3.95 -29.21
C GLN A 518 12.20 2.76 -28.51
N LEU A 519 10.92 2.90 -28.12
CA LEU A 519 10.19 1.83 -27.45
C LEU A 519 9.96 0.62 -28.37
N GLU A 520 9.73 0.86 -29.66
CA GLU A 520 9.64 -0.21 -30.65
C GLU A 520 10.95 -1.02 -30.72
N SER A 521 12.10 -0.35 -30.72
CA SER A 521 13.42 -0.99 -30.66
C SER A 521 13.65 -1.73 -29.33
N ASP A 522 13.30 -1.13 -28.19
CA ASP A 522 13.52 -1.74 -26.87
C ASP A 522 12.67 -3.00 -26.67
N LEU A 523 11.42 -2.94 -27.11
CA LEU A 523 10.42 -4.00 -26.97
C LEU A 523 10.47 -5.02 -28.10
N ASP A 524 11.37 -4.86 -29.07
CA ASP A 524 11.56 -5.85 -30.12
C ASP A 524 11.90 -7.22 -29.52
N HIS A 525 11.22 -8.26 -30.01
CA HIS A 525 11.24 -9.62 -29.47
C HIS A 525 10.92 -9.76 -27.97
N ALA A 526 10.32 -8.76 -27.33
CA ALA A 526 9.88 -8.86 -25.94
C ALA A 526 8.57 -9.64 -25.81
N SER A 527 8.40 -10.31 -24.68
CA SER A 527 7.19 -11.03 -24.29
C SER A 527 6.65 -10.54 -22.95
N ALA A 528 5.40 -10.89 -22.63
CA ALA A 528 4.74 -10.53 -21.37
C ALA A 528 4.83 -9.02 -21.07
N ILE A 529 4.47 -8.21 -22.06
CA ILE A 529 4.58 -6.76 -22.01
C ILE A 529 3.38 -6.19 -21.26
N THR A 530 3.62 -5.62 -20.08
CA THR A 530 2.62 -4.90 -19.30
C THR A 530 2.86 -3.40 -19.42
N TYR A 531 1.87 -2.69 -19.96
CA TYR A 531 1.82 -1.25 -20.04
C TYR A 531 1.03 -0.72 -18.83
N ALA A 532 1.57 0.26 -18.12
CA ALA A 532 0.90 0.93 -17.02
C ALA A 532 1.07 2.45 -17.12
N CYS A 533 0.01 3.21 -16.88
CA CYS A 533 0.01 4.66 -16.81
C CYS A 533 -0.61 5.07 -15.47
N THR A 534 0.01 6.02 -14.77
CA THR A 534 -0.37 6.43 -13.42
C THR A 534 -0.33 7.95 -13.28
N ALA A 535 -1.35 8.51 -12.64
CA ALA A 535 -1.42 9.93 -12.29
C ALA A 535 -1.83 10.10 -10.81
N LEU A 536 -0.93 10.68 -10.01
CA LEU A 536 -1.14 10.96 -8.58
C LEU A 536 -1.24 12.48 -8.35
N TYR A 537 -2.28 12.86 -7.62
CA TYR A 537 -2.56 14.23 -7.19
C TYR A 537 -2.45 14.28 -5.65
N PRO A 538 -1.33 14.79 -5.10
CA PRO A 538 -1.10 14.86 -3.66
C PRO A 538 -1.96 15.94 -3.00
N HIS A 539 -1.93 16.02 -1.67
CA HIS A 539 -2.83 16.85 -0.88
C HIS A 539 -2.93 18.31 -1.29
N GLU A 540 -1.81 19.02 -1.36
CA GLU A 540 -1.82 20.47 -1.63
C GLU A 540 -2.49 20.78 -2.97
N LEU A 541 -2.11 20.03 -4.02
CA LEU A 541 -2.71 20.18 -5.34
C LEU A 541 -4.16 19.71 -5.36
N PHE A 542 -4.46 18.53 -4.82
CA PHE A 542 -5.81 17.97 -4.90
C PHE A 542 -6.82 18.78 -4.09
N ARG A 543 -6.40 19.42 -2.99
CA ARG A 543 -7.25 20.30 -2.20
C ARG A 543 -7.73 21.52 -3.00
N VAL A 544 -6.82 22.21 -3.72
CA VAL A 544 -7.22 23.33 -4.58
C VAL A 544 -8.06 22.87 -5.78
N MET A 545 -7.81 21.65 -6.27
CA MET A 545 -8.63 21.05 -7.32
C MET A 545 -10.05 20.72 -6.83
N ILE A 546 -10.22 20.19 -5.61
CA ILE A 546 -11.54 19.97 -5.01
C ILE A 546 -12.32 21.29 -4.96
N ALA A 547 -11.68 22.38 -4.52
CA ALA A 547 -12.32 23.70 -4.51
C ALA A 547 -12.71 24.18 -5.92
N ALA A 548 -11.82 24.06 -6.89
CA ALA A 548 -12.09 24.41 -8.29
C ALA A 548 -13.27 23.60 -8.86
N MET A 549 -13.24 22.29 -8.65
CA MET A 549 -14.28 21.36 -9.13
C MET A 549 -15.59 21.51 -8.36
N GLY A 550 -15.57 22.00 -7.11
CA GLY A 550 -16.77 22.20 -6.29
C GLY A 550 -17.64 23.38 -6.73
N ASN A 551 -17.07 24.33 -7.46
CA ASN A 551 -17.75 25.51 -7.99
C ASN A 551 -18.51 25.16 -9.28
N SER A 552 -19.84 24.99 -9.20
CA SER A 552 -20.68 24.71 -10.39
C SER A 552 -20.58 25.82 -11.44
N SER A 553 -20.11 25.50 -12.65
CA SER A 553 -20.04 26.45 -13.76
C SER A 553 -20.08 25.72 -15.12
N ALA A 554 -20.69 26.36 -16.11
CA ALA A 554 -20.72 25.87 -17.49
C ALA A 554 -19.31 25.69 -18.09
N GLN A 555 -18.33 26.45 -17.59
CA GLN A 555 -16.93 26.31 -17.99
C GLN A 555 -16.39 24.91 -17.64
N LEU A 556 -16.67 24.40 -16.43
CA LEU A 556 -16.19 23.08 -16.01
C LEU A 556 -16.87 21.94 -16.74
N ASP A 557 -18.15 22.09 -17.09
CA ASP A 557 -18.85 21.15 -17.97
C ASP A 557 -18.18 21.11 -19.35
N SER A 558 -17.79 22.28 -19.89
CA SER A 558 -17.03 22.34 -21.14
C SER A 558 -15.67 21.64 -21.06
N VAL A 559 -14.95 21.75 -19.94
CA VAL A 559 -13.68 21.01 -19.74
C VAL A 559 -13.94 19.50 -19.70
N PHE A 560 -15.04 19.06 -19.11
CA PHE A 560 -15.41 17.64 -19.13
C PHE A 560 -15.75 17.13 -20.54
N TYR A 561 -16.51 17.88 -21.34
CA TYR A 561 -16.79 17.51 -22.74
C TYR A 561 -15.51 17.45 -23.60
N GLN A 562 -14.59 18.40 -23.42
CA GLN A 562 -13.25 18.35 -24.03
C GLN A 562 -12.50 17.09 -23.62
N SER A 563 -12.55 16.72 -22.35
CA SER A 563 -11.88 15.54 -21.83
C SER A 563 -12.49 14.23 -22.36
N LEU A 564 -13.82 14.18 -22.54
CA LEU A 564 -14.50 13.06 -23.21
C LEU A 564 -14.09 12.93 -24.67
N GLY A 565 -13.98 14.05 -25.39
CA GLY A 565 -13.48 14.07 -26.76
C GLY A 565 -12.04 13.55 -26.83
N ALA A 566 -11.15 14.11 -26.00
CA ALA A 566 -9.74 13.75 -25.90
C ALA A 566 -9.52 12.25 -25.61
N ALA A 567 -10.38 11.65 -24.77
CA ALA A 567 -10.28 10.26 -24.35
C ALA A 567 -10.76 9.23 -25.39
N LEU A 568 -11.30 9.68 -26.53
CA LEU A 568 -11.68 8.77 -27.61
C LEU A 568 -10.46 7.99 -28.14
N PRO A 569 -10.63 6.71 -28.53
CA PRO A 569 -9.51 5.88 -28.98
C PRO A 569 -8.70 6.50 -30.12
N TYR A 570 -7.38 6.30 -30.05
CA TYR A 570 -6.47 6.55 -31.17
C TYR A 570 -6.91 5.77 -32.41
N TRP A 571 -6.98 6.47 -33.56
CA TRP A 571 -7.41 5.87 -34.83
C TRP A 571 -6.52 6.35 -35.98
N ALA A 572 -5.49 5.55 -36.28
CA ALA A 572 -4.41 5.89 -37.22
C ALA A 572 -4.83 6.43 -38.61
N PRO A 573 -5.92 5.95 -39.25
CA PRO A 573 -6.32 6.46 -40.56
C PRO A 573 -6.82 7.91 -40.56
N PHE A 574 -7.16 8.48 -39.40
CA PHE A 574 -7.81 9.78 -39.29
C PHE A 574 -6.98 10.76 -38.46
N PRO A 575 -6.40 11.81 -39.07
CA PRO A 575 -5.53 12.77 -38.37
C PRO A 575 -6.17 13.44 -37.13
N VAL A 576 -7.49 13.67 -37.15
CA VAL A 576 -8.24 14.19 -36.00
C VAL A 576 -8.18 13.24 -34.80
N ARG A 577 -8.13 11.93 -35.03
CA ARG A 577 -8.13 10.87 -34.01
C ARG A 577 -6.73 10.46 -33.54
N MET A 578 -5.68 11.01 -34.14
CA MET A 578 -4.28 10.77 -33.75
C MET A 578 -3.75 11.79 -32.73
N ASP A 579 -4.51 12.86 -32.48
CA ASP A 579 -4.07 14.00 -31.69
C ASP A 579 -5.06 14.33 -30.56
N VAL A 580 -4.54 14.46 -29.34
CA VAL A 580 -5.36 14.63 -28.14
C VAL A 580 -6.15 15.94 -28.17
N GLU A 581 -5.54 17.05 -28.60
CA GLU A 581 -6.19 18.35 -28.63
C GLU A 581 -7.16 18.48 -29.82
N LYS A 582 -6.84 17.89 -30.99
CA LYS A 582 -7.81 17.83 -32.09
C LYS A 582 -9.03 16.99 -31.72
N LYS A 583 -8.83 15.84 -31.05
CA LYS A 583 -9.93 15.04 -30.49
C LYS A 583 -10.79 15.89 -29.54
N ALA A 584 -10.17 16.59 -28.59
CA ALA A 584 -10.86 17.47 -27.64
C ALA A 584 -11.68 18.56 -28.36
N MET A 585 -11.06 19.25 -29.33
CA MET A 585 -11.66 20.36 -30.07
C MET A 585 -12.89 19.92 -30.88
N HIS A 586 -12.76 18.83 -31.64
CA HIS A 586 -13.79 18.44 -32.61
C HIS A 586 -14.88 17.54 -32.02
N TYR A 587 -14.59 16.77 -30.96
CA TYR A 587 -15.59 15.91 -30.32
C TYR A 587 -16.25 16.52 -29.08
N ALA A 588 -15.74 17.61 -28.49
CA ALA A 588 -16.44 18.26 -27.38
C ALA A 588 -17.85 18.76 -27.75
N PRO A 589 -18.07 19.44 -28.90
CA PRO A 589 -19.42 19.83 -29.31
C PRO A 589 -20.35 18.64 -29.53
N ILE A 590 -19.81 17.54 -30.08
CA ILE A 590 -20.55 16.29 -30.32
C ILE A 590 -20.99 15.66 -28.99
N TRP A 591 -20.08 15.57 -28.00
CA TRP A 591 -20.40 15.08 -26.67
C TRP A 591 -21.40 15.97 -25.95
N ARG A 592 -21.24 17.29 -26.05
CA ARG A 592 -22.19 18.25 -25.49
C ARG A 592 -23.59 18.03 -26.05
N GLU A 593 -23.74 18.02 -27.36
CA GLU A 593 -25.04 17.81 -28.02
C GLU A 593 -25.63 16.45 -27.62
N PHE A 594 -24.85 15.36 -27.72
CA PHE A 594 -25.33 14.03 -27.32
C PHE A 594 -25.82 13.97 -25.87
N ILE A 595 -25.10 14.61 -24.95
CA ILE A 595 -25.41 14.59 -23.51
C ILE A 595 -26.60 15.52 -23.18
N GLU A 596 -26.65 16.70 -23.78
CA GLU A 596 -27.69 17.71 -23.50
C GLU A 596 -29.03 17.38 -24.18
N THR A 597 -29.01 16.75 -25.35
CA THR A 597 -30.24 16.36 -26.08
C THR A 597 -30.66 14.92 -25.82
N GLU A 598 -29.87 14.14 -25.07
CA GLU A 598 -30.07 12.70 -24.84
C GLU A 598 -30.34 11.90 -26.15
N SER A 599 -29.58 12.22 -27.20
CA SER A 599 -29.86 11.70 -28.55
C SER A 599 -29.73 10.19 -28.65
N VAL A 600 -30.70 9.55 -29.32
CA VAL A 600 -30.67 8.12 -29.63
C VAL A 600 -29.81 7.79 -30.87
N ASN A 601 -29.36 8.81 -31.62
CA ASN A 601 -28.61 8.66 -32.88
C ASN A 601 -27.22 9.34 -32.82
N PRO A 602 -26.31 8.89 -31.93
CA PRO A 602 -24.99 9.52 -31.77
C PRO A 602 -24.12 9.50 -33.04
N GLN A 603 -24.31 8.52 -33.92
CA GLN A 603 -23.59 8.44 -35.20
C GLN A 603 -23.91 9.61 -36.15
N GLU A 604 -25.17 10.08 -36.16
CA GLU A 604 -25.58 11.18 -37.04
C GLU A 604 -25.09 12.52 -36.51
N ILE A 605 -25.10 12.72 -35.19
CA ILE A 605 -24.51 13.91 -34.56
C ILE A 605 -23.03 13.98 -34.93
N ALA A 606 -22.28 12.89 -34.73
CA ALA A 606 -20.87 12.88 -35.05
C ALA A 606 -20.59 13.17 -36.53
N ALA A 607 -21.30 12.48 -37.44
CA ALA A 607 -21.16 12.68 -38.87
C ALA A 607 -21.46 14.14 -39.30
N GLN A 608 -22.50 14.74 -38.72
CA GLN A 608 -22.90 16.11 -39.06
C GLN A 608 -21.86 17.15 -38.64
N HIS A 609 -21.27 17.01 -37.45
CA HIS A 609 -20.21 17.90 -36.97
C HIS A 609 -18.91 17.71 -37.74
N LEU A 610 -18.59 16.49 -38.15
CA LEU A 610 -17.30 16.15 -38.79
C LEU A 610 -17.29 16.35 -40.31
N LYS A 611 -18.44 16.50 -40.98
CA LYS A 611 -18.56 16.52 -42.45
C LYS A 611 -17.67 17.58 -43.13
N ASP A 612 -17.46 18.73 -42.48
CA ASP A 612 -16.69 19.85 -43.01
C ASP A 612 -15.23 19.85 -42.49
N ILE A 613 -14.92 18.98 -41.53
CA ILE A 613 -13.58 18.82 -40.93
C ILE A 613 -12.83 17.67 -41.62
N ASP A 614 -13.45 16.48 -41.68
CA ASP A 614 -12.91 15.28 -42.32
C ASP A 614 -14.07 14.43 -42.85
N LYS A 615 -14.35 14.55 -44.15
CA LYS A 615 -15.43 13.83 -44.84
C LYS A 615 -15.32 12.31 -44.71
N LYS A 616 -14.10 11.77 -44.67
CA LYS A 616 -13.89 10.32 -44.56
C LYS A 616 -14.21 9.86 -43.14
N LEU A 617 -13.73 10.58 -42.14
CA LEU A 617 -14.06 10.29 -40.73
C LEU A 617 -15.56 10.43 -40.47
N ALA A 618 -16.21 11.45 -41.02
CA ALA A 618 -17.65 11.65 -40.89
C ALA A 618 -18.46 10.48 -41.48
N ALA A 619 -18.06 9.97 -42.65
CA ALA A 619 -18.68 8.80 -43.26
C ALA A 619 -18.45 7.54 -42.41
N GLU A 620 -17.25 7.37 -41.85
CA GLU A 620 -16.92 6.22 -41.00
C GLU A 620 -17.72 6.24 -39.68
N GLU A 621 -17.85 7.40 -39.04
CA GLU A 621 -18.68 7.57 -37.84
C GLU A 621 -20.17 7.28 -38.13
N ARG A 622 -20.67 7.68 -39.30
CA ARG A 622 -22.05 7.37 -39.75
C ARG A 622 -22.27 5.88 -39.98
N ASN A 623 -21.27 5.16 -40.50
CA ASN A 623 -21.35 3.73 -40.84
C ASN A 623 -21.38 2.79 -39.63
N TYR A 624 -21.53 3.32 -38.40
CA TYR A 624 -21.65 2.51 -37.20
C TYR A 624 -22.78 1.45 -37.31
N ALA A 625 -22.38 0.19 -37.23
CA ALA A 625 -23.26 -0.97 -37.14
C ALA A 625 -23.00 -1.74 -35.84
N PRO A 626 -24.00 -1.98 -34.98
CA PRO A 626 -23.81 -2.83 -33.80
C PRO A 626 -23.33 -4.22 -34.26
N ASN A 627 -22.28 -4.75 -33.63
CA ASN A 627 -21.66 -6.07 -33.84
C ASN A 627 -20.54 -6.21 -34.90
N GLN A 628 -20.01 -5.13 -35.49
CA GLN A 628 -18.77 -5.21 -36.27
C GLN A 628 -17.54 -4.81 -35.43
N PHE A 629 -16.45 -5.58 -35.55
CA PHE A 629 -15.22 -5.38 -34.78
C PHE A 629 -14.53 -4.02 -35.05
N ILE A 630 -14.79 -3.41 -36.21
CA ILE A 630 -14.25 -2.10 -36.62
C ILE A 630 -14.93 -0.96 -35.82
N ASN A 631 -16.11 -1.20 -35.25
CA ASN A 631 -16.93 -0.17 -34.63
C ASN A 631 -16.58 0.14 -33.17
N PHE A 632 -15.63 -0.58 -32.56
CA PHE A 632 -15.18 -0.29 -31.18
C PHE A 632 -14.46 1.07 -31.04
N GLN A 633 -14.02 1.66 -32.16
CA GLN A 633 -13.33 2.96 -32.18
C GLN A 633 -14.27 4.16 -32.39
N SER A 634 -15.50 3.95 -32.83
CA SER A 634 -16.41 5.05 -33.20
C SER A 634 -16.94 5.80 -31.98
N PHE A 635 -17.32 7.07 -32.18
CA PHE A 635 -18.04 7.85 -31.19
C PHE A 635 -19.37 7.19 -30.82
N ALA A 636 -20.11 6.66 -31.79
CA ALA A 636 -21.40 6.02 -31.53
C ALA A 636 -21.29 4.82 -30.58
N PHE A 637 -20.21 4.04 -30.69
CA PHE A 637 -19.91 2.98 -29.72
C PHE A 637 -19.67 3.56 -28.32
N ALA A 638 -18.78 4.55 -28.22
CA ALA A 638 -18.45 5.22 -26.97
C ALA A 638 -19.68 5.81 -26.28
N ALA A 639 -20.53 6.51 -27.04
CA ALA A 639 -21.77 7.13 -26.56
C ALA A 639 -22.78 6.10 -26.05
N LYS A 640 -23.07 5.06 -26.84
CA LYS A 640 -24.05 4.02 -26.47
C LYS A 640 -23.62 3.20 -25.25
N HIS A 641 -22.34 2.87 -25.13
CA HIS A 641 -21.81 2.14 -23.97
C HIS A 641 -21.71 3.01 -22.71
N ASN A 642 -21.84 4.34 -22.85
CA ASN A 642 -21.77 5.31 -21.77
C ASN A 642 -23.03 6.19 -21.71
N ALA A 643 -24.22 5.65 -22.00
CA ALA A 643 -25.48 6.42 -22.06
C ALA A 643 -25.81 7.19 -20.77
N GLN A 644 -25.33 6.73 -19.61
CA GLN A 644 -25.53 7.40 -18.30
C GLN A 644 -24.50 8.49 -17.98
N THR A 645 -23.76 9.00 -18.98
CA THR A 645 -22.70 10.00 -18.77
C THR A 645 -23.21 11.24 -18.03
N LEU A 646 -24.38 11.78 -18.40
CA LEU A 646 -24.95 12.97 -17.73
C LEU A 646 -25.21 12.72 -16.24
N ARG A 647 -25.86 11.59 -15.92
CA ARG A 647 -26.20 11.21 -14.54
C ARG A 647 -24.94 11.07 -13.69
N ARG A 648 -23.94 10.35 -14.19
CA ARG A 648 -22.66 10.13 -13.50
C ARG A 648 -21.91 11.42 -13.29
N TRP A 649 -21.88 12.29 -14.29
CA TRP A 649 -21.24 13.59 -14.19
C TRP A 649 -21.92 14.47 -13.14
N LYS A 650 -23.25 14.58 -13.15
CA LYS A 650 -24.01 15.33 -12.13
C LYS A 650 -23.75 14.78 -10.72
N SER A 651 -23.80 13.47 -10.52
CA SER A 651 -23.53 12.86 -9.23
C SER A 651 -22.09 13.14 -8.73
N PHE A 652 -21.10 13.01 -9.62
CA PHE A 652 -19.72 13.38 -9.32
C PHE A 652 -19.60 14.85 -8.89
N ARG A 653 -20.22 15.77 -9.65
CA ARG A 653 -20.23 17.22 -9.35
C ARG A 653 -20.85 17.53 -8.00
N GLU A 654 -21.95 16.86 -7.66
CA GLU A 654 -22.58 16.99 -6.34
C GLU A 654 -21.64 16.55 -5.22
N GLY A 655 -21.04 15.36 -5.34
CA GLY A 655 -20.11 14.83 -4.34
C GLY A 655 -18.90 15.73 -4.10
N VAL A 656 -18.29 16.26 -5.17
CA VAL A 656 -17.14 17.17 -5.03
C VAL A 656 -17.56 18.53 -4.46
N SER A 657 -18.73 19.04 -4.84
CA SER A 657 -19.26 20.30 -4.29
C SER A 657 -19.59 20.18 -2.79
N GLU A 658 -20.20 19.07 -2.37
CA GLU A 658 -20.45 18.76 -0.96
C GLU A 658 -19.14 18.70 -0.16
N LEU A 659 -18.13 18.00 -0.69
CA LEU A 659 -16.81 17.91 -0.08
C LEU A 659 -16.12 19.28 0.05
N SER A 660 -16.10 20.07 -1.03
CA SER A 660 -15.53 21.42 -1.05
C SER A 660 -16.18 22.31 0.01
N LYS A 661 -17.51 22.35 0.06
CA LYS A 661 -18.26 23.17 1.04
C LYS A 661 -17.95 22.77 2.47
N ALA A 662 -17.75 21.48 2.74
CA ALA A 662 -17.43 21.00 4.07
C ALA A 662 -15.99 21.32 4.50
N ILE A 663 -15.03 21.28 3.56
CA ILE A 663 -13.66 21.74 3.81
C ILE A 663 -13.65 23.25 4.13
N ASP A 664 -14.43 24.05 3.40
CA ASP A 664 -14.45 25.50 3.54
C ASP A 664 -15.17 25.99 4.81
N ARG A 665 -16.30 25.37 5.18
CA ARG A 665 -17.20 25.92 6.22
C ARG A 665 -16.79 25.62 7.65
N GLN A 666 -15.81 24.76 7.93
CA GLN A 666 -15.34 24.34 9.28
C GLN A 666 -16.44 23.90 10.29
N ALA A 667 -17.73 23.82 9.92
CA ALA A 667 -18.84 23.95 10.87
C ALA A 667 -19.98 22.91 10.73
N LEU A 668 -19.84 21.88 9.91
CA LEU A 668 -20.87 20.84 9.85
C LEU A 668 -20.44 19.66 10.72
N GLN A 669 -21.07 19.54 11.91
CA GLN A 669 -21.17 18.25 12.59
C GLN A 669 -21.92 17.32 11.63
N VAL A 670 -21.21 16.39 11.00
CA VAL A 670 -21.81 15.49 10.02
C VAL A 670 -22.29 14.23 10.75
N HIS A 671 -23.60 14.04 10.77
CA HIS A 671 -24.19 12.73 10.99
C HIS A 671 -23.83 11.85 9.78
N ASP A 672 -23.13 10.73 10.03
CA ASP A 672 -22.53 9.84 9.02
C ASP A 672 -21.25 10.44 8.38
N PRO A 673 -20.19 9.67 8.05
CA PRO A 673 -18.96 10.29 7.62
C PRO A 673 -19.09 10.82 6.18
N LEU A 674 -19.33 12.13 6.06
CA LEU A 674 -19.48 12.88 4.80
C LEU A 674 -18.53 12.42 3.69
N VAL A 675 -17.27 12.14 4.04
CA VAL A 675 -16.23 11.68 3.12
C VAL A 675 -16.67 10.41 2.37
N ASN A 676 -17.31 9.46 3.05
CA ASN A 676 -17.87 8.26 2.45
C ASN A 676 -19.01 8.58 1.48
N GLN A 677 -19.94 9.46 1.88
CA GLN A 677 -21.07 9.87 1.03
C GLN A 677 -20.58 10.59 -0.24
N CYS A 678 -19.62 11.50 -0.10
CA CYS A 678 -19.00 12.19 -1.23
C CYS A 678 -18.32 11.19 -2.17
N PHE A 679 -17.60 10.21 -1.65
CA PHE A 679 -16.99 9.15 -2.46
C PHE A 679 -18.02 8.31 -3.22
N GLN A 680 -19.12 7.90 -2.57
CA GLN A 680 -20.20 7.14 -3.22
C GLN A 680 -20.82 7.90 -4.40
N LYS A 681 -20.91 9.23 -4.31
CA LYS A 681 -21.36 10.11 -5.41
C LYS A 681 -20.33 10.23 -6.53
N MET A 682 -19.03 10.18 -6.21
CA MET A 682 -17.95 10.29 -7.19
C MET A 682 -17.67 8.99 -7.96
N GLU A 683 -17.80 7.83 -7.30
CA GLU A 683 -17.20 6.58 -7.80
C GLU A 683 -17.85 6.01 -9.07
N ASP A 684 -19.15 6.26 -9.29
CA ASP A 684 -19.88 5.75 -10.48
C ASP A 684 -19.32 6.34 -11.79
N LEU A 685 -18.71 7.54 -11.73
CA LEU A 685 -18.04 8.12 -12.90
C LEU A 685 -16.87 7.24 -13.37
N TRP A 686 -16.17 6.55 -12.47
CA TRP A 686 -14.98 5.77 -12.80
C TRP A 686 -15.29 4.33 -13.24
N LEU A 687 -16.57 3.98 -13.36
CA LEU A 687 -17.01 2.63 -13.71
C LEU A 687 -16.60 2.19 -15.12
N PHE A 688 -16.38 3.12 -16.06
CA PHE A 688 -16.08 2.80 -17.46
C PHE A 688 -14.71 3.34 -17.88
N PRO A 689 -14.01 2.64 -18.80
CA PRO A 689 -12.64 3.00 -19.15
C PRO A 689 -12.56 4.36 -19.85
N LEU A 690 -13.57 4.71 -20.66
CA LEU A 690 -13.67 6.03 -21.30
C LEU A 690 -13.73 7.15 -20.25
N HIS A 691 -14.62 7.01 -19.27
CA HIS A 691 -14.79 8.01 -18.21
C HIS A 691 -13.56 8.10 -17.31
N ALA A 692 -12.91 6.98 -16.96
CA ALA A 692 -11.67 7.01 -16.19
C ALA A 692 -10.52 7.72 -16.95
N LYS A 693 -10.38 7.45 -18.26
CA LYS A 693 -9.41 8.15 -19.12
C LYS A 693 -9.70 9.64 -19.24
N ALA A 694 -10.96 9.99 -19.52
CA ALA A 694 -11.43 11.37 -19.61
C ALA A 694 -11.23 12.10 -18.29
N PHE A 695 -11.53 11.45 -17.16
CA PHE A 695 -11.34 12.03 -15.84
C PHE A 695 -9.87 12.35 -15.56
N GLY A 696 -8.94 11.49 -15.98
CA GLY A 696 -7.50 11.82 -15.91
C GLY A 696 -7.13 13.08 -16.71
N ASN A 697 -7.65 13.24 -17.94
CA ASN A 697 -7.43 14.47 -18.73
C ASN A 697 -8.12 15.69 -18.11
N TYR A 698 -9.32 15.52 -17.55
CA TYR A 698 -10.04 16.57 -16.83
C TYR A 698 -9.19 17.09 -15.66
N LEU A 699 -8.64 16.19 -14.84
CA LEU A 699 -7.74 16.56 -13.73
C LEU A 699 -6.48 17.28 -14.21
N VAL A 700 -5.88 16.85 -15.33
CA VAL A 700 -4.75 17.58 -15.95
C VAL A 700 -5.17 19.01 -16.30
N ARG A 701 -6.30 19.20 -16.99
CA ARG A 701 -6.79 20.53 -17.37
C ARG A 701 -7.14 21.41 -16.18
N ILE A 702 -7.62 20.85 -15.07
CA ILE A 702 -7.83 21.60 -13.82
C ILE A 702 -6.51 21.94 -13.15
N ALA A 703 -5.56 21.01 -13.07
CA ALA A 703 -4.23 21.26 -12.48
C ALA A 703 -3.46 22.35 -13.25
N ASP A 704 -3.65 22.46 -14.56
CA ASP A 704 -3.03 23.49 -15.40
C ASP A 704 -3.48 24.92 -15.04
N GLN A 705 -4.60 25.08 -14.33
CA GLN A 705 -5.04 26.37 -13.77
C GLN A 705 -4.20 26.81 -12.56
N TYR A 706 -3.37 25.91 -12.01
CA TYR A 706 -2.51 26.14 -10.85
C TYR A 706 -1.03 25.87 -11.19
N PRO A 707 -0.38 26.71 -12.01
CA PRO A 707 0.97 26.43 -12.53
C PRO A 707 2.01 26.14 -11.45
N THR A 708 1.91 26.82 -10.29
CA THR A 708 2.83 26.65 -9.16
C THR A 708 2.67 25.33 -8.42
N LEU A 709 1.47 24.74 -8.44
CA LEU A 709 1.17 23.46 -7.78
C LEU A 709 1.14 22.28 -8.77
N ARG A 710 1.00 22.55 -10.07
CA ARG A 710 0.95 21.53 -11.14
C ARG A 710 2.15 20.58 -11.08
N ALA A 711 3.35 21.09 -10.79
CA ALA A 711 4.58 20.29 -10.69
C ALA A 711 4.52 19.21 -9.59
N GLN A 712 3.59 19.34 -8.64
CA GLN A 712 3.39 18.32 -7.61
C GLN A 712 2.63 17.09 -8.10
N ALA A 713 1.93 17.17 -9.25
CA ALA A 713 1.30 16.01 -9.86
C ALA A 713 2.37 15.02 -10.34
N VAL A 714 2.27 13.76 -9.92
CA VAL A 714 3.19 12.72 -10.36
C VAL A 714 2.53 11.91 -11.47
N ARG A 715 3.01 12.08 -12.71
CA ARG A 715 2.48 11.44 -13.91
C ARG A 715 3.55 10.56 -14.53
N THR A 716 3.27 9.26 -14.59
CA THR A 716 4.28 8.26 -14.98
C THR A 716 3.68 7.19 -15.87
N ALA A 717 4.55 6.59 -16.68
CA ALA A 717 4.28 5.45 -17.52
C ALA A 717 5.33 4.38 -17.23
N LYS A 718 4.91 3.13 -17.14
CA LYS A 718 5.76 1.98 -16.86
C LYS A 718 5.50 0.90 -17.90
N ILE A 719 6.56 0.33 -18.45
CA ILE A 719 6.47 -0.85 -19.33
C ILE A 719 7.31 -1.96 -18.71
N SER A 720 6.66 -3.02 -18.26
CA SER A 720 7.35 -4.23 -17.76
C SER A 720 7.33 -5.30 -18.85
N TYR A 721 8.43 -5.99 -19.10
CA TYR A 721 8.52 -7.00 -20.15
C TYR A 721 9.64 -8.00 -19.90
N THR A 722 9.57 -9.17 -20.53
CA THR A 722 10.63 -10.17 -20.54
C THR A 722 11.36 -10.12 -21.89
N LYS A 723 12.69 -10.03 -21.88
CA LYS A 723 13.53 -10.09 -23.09
C LYS A 723 14.80 -10.88 -22.79
N LYS A 724 15.08 -11.92 -23.60
CA LYS A 724 16.21 -12.85 -23.39
C LYS A 724 16.22 -13.46 -21.98
N ASP A 725 15.07 -13.97 -21.55
CA ASP A 725 14.84 -14.57 -20.22
C ASP A 725 15.15 -13.66 -19.02
N LYS A 726 15.20 -12.34 -19.26
CA LYS A 726 15.36 -11.32 -18.22
C LYS A 726 14.14 -10.42 -18.21
N ASP A 727 13.50 -10.33 -17.06
CA ASP A 727 12.45 -9.35 -16.84
C ASP A 727 13.09 -7.95 -16.69
N GLN A 728 12.44 -6.95 -17.26
CA GLN A 728 12.92 -5.58 -17.35
C GLN A 728 11.75 -4.62 -17.14
N VAL A 729 12.04 -3.45 -16.58
CA VAL A 729 11.08 -2.38 -16.39
C VAL A 729 11.65 -1.11 -17.00
N LEU A 730 10.87 -0.48 -17.87
CA LEU A 730 11.10 0.90 -18.32
C LEU A 730 10.14 1.82 -17.57
N ILE A 731 10.66 2.93 -17.06
CA ILE A 731 9.87 3.97 -16.42
C ILE A 731 10.06 5.24 -17.21
N ILE A 732 8.95 5.90 -17.53
CA ILE A 732 8.83 7.11 -18.34
C ILE A 732 8.07 8.12 -17.50
N GLY A 733 8.54 9.36 -17.41
CA GLY A 733 7.84 10.37 -16.62
C GLY A 733 8.10 11.79 -17.08
N ARG A 734 7.18 12.66 -16.66
CA ARG A 734 7.25 14.11 -16.78
C ARG A 734 6.57 14.73 -15.56
N THR A 735 7.16 15.79 -15.01
CA THR A 735 6.54 16.64 -13.98
C THR A 735 5.57 17.63 -14.56
#